data_AF-A0A8C4VFR2-F1
#
_entry.id   AF-A0A8C4VFR2-F1
#
_cell.length_a   1.000
_cell.length_b   1.000
_cell.length_c   1.000
_cell.angle_alpha   90.00
_cell.angle_beta   90.00
_cell.angle_gamma   90.00
#
_symmetry.space_group_name_H-M   'P 1'
#
loop_
_entity.id
_entity.type
_entity.pdbx_description
1 polymer ?
#
loop_
_entity_poly.entity_id
_entity_poly.type
_entity_poly.pdbx_seq_one_letter_code
_entity_poly.pdbx_strand_id
1 'polypeptide(L)'
;MTKLQAKHQGECDLLEDMRTFSQKKAAIEREYAQGIQKLASQYLKKDWPGIKTDERSDYRSMYPVWKSFLEGTMQVAQSRLNICENYRNLISEPARTVRCFKEQQLKKCVDQLTKIQAELQETVKDLAKSKKKYFETEQMAHAVREKADIEAKSKLSLFQSRISLQKASVKLKARRSECNSKATHARNDYLLTLAAANAHQDRYYQTDLVNIMKVLDGNVYDHLKDYLMAFSRTELETCQAVQNTFQFLLETSSRVVRDYNLQLFLQENSVFHKPQPFQFQPSDSDTSRQLESETGTTEEHSLNKEARKWATRVAREHKNIIHNQRALEELECHGPVVSEQSRAELEQKIDEARENIRKAEIIKLKAEARLDLLKQIGVSVDTWLKSAMNQVMEELENERWASLPAVNNNGSSHLLNADAEREEGEEFEDSMDVFDDSSSSPSGTLRNYPLTCKVVYSYKASQPDELTIEEHEVLEVIEDGDMEDWVKARNKAGQVGYVPEKYLQFPTSNSLLSMLQSLAALDSRSHTSNNSAETELVSGSLNGDSSVCFVKALYDYESQTDDELSFPEGAIIRILNKENQDDDGFWEGEFNGRVGVFPSVLVEELTASENGETQWTGDIQISPKPPHNSLPLLPLYDQPPISPYHSPDKRGSQYFSRSQSTNENSFGSDSPGFSQPPRLAPETSYGKLRPVRAAPPPPTHHRRTTEKMEDVEITLV
;
A
#
# COMPACT_ATOMS: atom_id res chain seq x y z
N MET A 1 53.44 12.38 36.23
CA MET A 1 52.24 13.21 36.48
C MET A 1 51.47 13.52 35.20
N THR A 2 52.02 14.33 34.28
CA THR A 2 51.30 14.87 33.10
C THR A 2 50.52 13.84 32.27
N LYS A 3 51.09 12.66 32.00
CA LYS A 3 50.38 11.59 31.25
C LYS A 3 49.13 11.04 31.98
N LEU A 4 49.13 10.98 33.31
CA LEU A 4 47.97 10.56 34.10
C LEU A 4 46.88 11.63 34.11
N GLN A 5 47.27 12.91 34.19
CA GLN A 5 46.35 14.04 34.06
C GLN A 5 45.72 14.07 32.66
N ALA A 6 46.49 13.80 31.59
CA ALA A 6 45.96 13.70 30.23
C ALA A 6 45.00 12.52 30.04
N LYS A 7 45.29 11.33 30.58
CA LYS A 7 44.35 10.18 30.59
C LYS A 7 43.04 10.56 31.28
N HIS A 8 43.15 11.12 32.49
CA HIS A 8 42.00 11.57 33.27
C HIS A 8 41.17 12.62 32.51
N GLN A 9 41.81 13.60 31.87
CA GLN A 9 41.12 14.65 31.13
C GLN A 9 40.31 14.05 29.99
N GLY A 10 40.89 13.18 29.15
CA GLY A 10 40.17 12.53 28.06
C GLY A 10 38.98 11.67 28.52
N GLU A 11 39.04 11.08 29.72
CA GLU A 11 37.90 10.37 30.32
C GLU A 11 36.80 11.33 30.81
N CYS A 12 37.17 12.50 31.34
CA CYS A 12 36.24 13.55 31.74
C CYS A 12 35.60 14.26 30.54
N ASP A 13 36.35 14.43 29.45
CA ASP A 13 35.88 14.98 28.18
C ASP A 13 34.86 14.01 27.56
N LEU A 14 35.17 12.71 27.48
CA LEU A 14 34.24 11.68 27.00
C LEU A 14 32.92 11.64 27.81
N LEU A 15 32.98 11.82 29.12
CA LEU A 15 31.78 11.91 29.97
C LEU A 15 30.93 13.15 29.66
N GLU A 16 31.56 14.29 29.31
CA GLU A 16 30.82 15.49 28.89
C GLU A 16 30.30 15.37 27.44
N ASP A 17 31.02 14.70 26.54
CA ASP A 17 30.55 14.39 25.19
C ASP A 17 29.28 13.51 25.24
N MET A 18 29.29 12.43 26.03
CA MET A 18 28.10 11.58 26.22
C MET A 18 26.93 12.35 26.84
N ARG A 19 27.21 13.20 27.83
CA ARG A 19 26.20 14.07 28.47
C ARG A 19 25.61 15.06 27.47
N THR A 20 26.43 15.84 26.77
CA THR A 20 25.95 16.85 25.82
C THR A 20 25.26 16.22 24.61
N PHE A 21 25.73 15.06 24.13
CA PHE A 21 25.04 14.28 23.11
C PHE A 21 23.65 13.83 23.59
N SER A 22 23.53 13.26 24.80
CA SER A 22 22.23 12.85 25.36
C SER A 22 21.24 14.01 25.49
N GLN A 23 21.71 15.20 25.88
CA GLN A 23 20.89 16.41 25.98
C GLN A 23 20.41 16.89 24.61
N LYS A 24 21.30 16.96 23.61
CA LYS A 24 20.96 17.34 22.23
C LYS A 24 19.98 16.35 21.60
N LYS A 25 20.21 15.04 21.76
CA LYS A 25 19.32 13.98 21.29
C LYS A 25 17.93 14.10 21.93
N ALA A 26 17.85 14.32 23.24
CA ALA A 26 16.59 14.53 23.95
C ALA A 26 15.87 15.83 23.54
N ALA A 27 16.59 16.88 23.13
CA ALA A 27 15.98 18.09 22.59
C ALA A 27 15.33 17.84 21.22
N ILE A 28 16.08 17.24 20.28
CA ILE A 28 15.59 16.88 18.94
C ILE A 28 14.35 15.97 19.02
N GLU A 29 14.41 14.94 19.87
CA GLU A 29 13.30 13.99 20.03
C GLU A 29 12.06 14.66 20.65
N ARG A 30 12.26 15.61 21.58
CA ARG A 30 11.17 16.42 22.17
C ARG A 30 10.51 17.34 21.13
N GLU A 31 11.31 18.00 20.29
CA GLU A 31 10.79 18.86 19.20
C GLU A 31 10.00 18.05 18.17
N TYR A 32 10.53 16.89 17.76
CA TYR A 32 9.85 15.97 16.84
C TYR A 32 8.51 15.49 17.41
N ALA A 33 8.51 15.02 18.66
CA ALA A 33 7.29 14.55 19.32
C ALA A 33 6.26 15.68 19.53
N GLN A 34 6.69 16.89 19.89
CA GLN A 34 5.81 18.07 19.94
C GLN A 34 5.23 18.43 18.57
N GLY A 35 6.00 18.27 17.50
CA GLY A 35 5.53 18.43 16.12
C GLY A 35 4.39 17.47 15.77
N ILE A 36 4.56 16.17 16.06
CA ILE A 36 3.52 15.15 15.86
C ILE A 36 2.29 15.42 16.72
N GLN A 37 2.47 15.74 18.01
CA GLN A 37 1.38 16.05 18.92
C GLN A 37 0.59 17.28 18.43
N LYS A 38 1.27 18.33 17.97
CA LYS A 38 0.65 19.52 17.37
C LYS A 38 -0.09 19.20 16.07
N LEU A 39 0.42 18.28 15.24
CA LEU A 39 -0.23 17.84 14.02
C LEU A 39 -1.55 17.09 14.34
N ALA A 40 -1.48 15.99 15.07
CA ALA A 40 -2.65 15.15 15.35
C ALA A 40 -3.73 15.90 16.14
N SER A 41 -3.34 16.74 17.11
CA SER A 41 -4.28 17.55 17.90
C SER A 41 -5.03 18.63 17.10
N GLN A 42 -4.56 19.04 15.91
CA GLN A 42 -5.33 19.91 15.02
C GLN A 42 -6.51 19.20 14.36
N TYR A 43 -6.34 17.92 13.99
CA TYR A 43 -7.40 17.15 13.35
C TYR A 43 -8.39 16.56 14.37
N LEU A 44 -7.93 16.20 15.58
CA LEU A 44 -8.80 15.72 16.66
C LEU A 44 -9.77 16.77 17.24
N LYS A 45 -9.56 18.06 16.95
CA LYS A 45 -10.49 19.15 17.29
C LYS A 45 -11.68 19.28 16.33
N LYS A 46 -11.71 18.53 15.23
CA LYS A 46 -12.84 18.53 14.30
C LYS A 46 -13.92 17.58 14.83
N ASP A 47 -15.17 17.99 14.69
CA ASP A 47 -16.31 17.10 14.86
C ASP A 47 -16.42 16.14 13.67
N TRP A 48 -16.82 14.91 13.94
CA TRP A 48 -16.94 13.84 12.94
C TRP A 48 -18.35 13.24 13.00
N PRO A 49 -19.09 13.16 11.88
CA PRO A 49 -20.42 12.54 11.83
C PRO A 49 -20.42 11.10 12.36
N GLY A 50 -21.53 10.68 12.97
CA GLY A 50 -21.74 9.31 13.44
C GLY A 50 -20.92 8.86 14.67
N ILE A 51 -19.96 9.65 15.16
CA ILE A 51 -19.22 9.30 16.39
C ILE A 51 -20.03 9.65 17.64
N LYS A 52 -20.81 8.68 18.14
CA LYS A 52 -21.38 8.75 19.49
C LYS A 52 -20.28 8.59 20.54
N THR A 53 -20.34 9.40 21.60
CA THR A 53 -19.29 9.49 22.65
C THR A 53 -19.14 8.25 23.52
N ASP A 54 -20.14 7.35 23.55
CA ASP A 54 -20.32 6.34 24.61
C ASP A 54 -20.33 4.87 24.10
N GLU A 55 -20.24 4.66 22.78
CA GLU A 55 -20.20 3.31 22.20
C GLU A 55 -18.75 2.84 22.01
N ARG A 56 -18.45 1.58 22.37
CA ARG A 56 -17.14 0.95 22.10
C ARG A 56 -16.80 1.13 20.62
N SER A 57 -15.64 1.69 20.33
CA SER A 57 -15.23 2.09 18.98
C SER A 57 -15.42 0.97 17.96
N ASP A 58 -16.49 1.04 17.17
CA ASP A 58 -16.74 0.06 16.12
C ASP A 58 -15.90 0.43 14.90
N TYR A 59 -14.74 -0.22 14.80
CA TYR A 59 -13.77 -0.02 13.72
C TYR A 59 -14.25 -0.49 12.33
N ARG A 60 -15.55 -0.78 12.16
CA ARG A 60 -16.20 -0.94 10.85
C ARG A 60 -16.54 0.39 10.17
N SER A 61 -16.68 1.47 10.93
CA SER A 61 -16.92 2.81 10.36
C SER A 61 -15.62 3.59 10.12
N MET A 62 -15.60 4.39 9.05
CA MET A 62 -14.44 5.20 8.64
C MET A 62 -14.05 6.27 9.69
N TYR A 63 -15.02 6.94 10.32
CA TYR A 63 -14.73 8.06 11.22
C TYR A 63 -14.12 7.61 12.57
N PRO A 64 -14.61 6.56 13.26
CA PRO A 64 -13.95 6.01 14.45
C PRO A 64 -12.53 5.50 14.19
N VAL A 65 -12.29 4.88 13.02
CA VAL A 65 -10.95 4.42 12.61
C VAL A 65 -9.99 5.59 12.42
N TRP A 66 -10.40 6.63 11.67
CA TRP A 66 -9.60 7.83 11.48
C TRP A 66 -9.29 8.56 12.80
N LYS A 67 -10.30 8.70 13.67
CA LYS A 67 -10.11 9.24 15.02
C LYS A 67 -9.09 8.43 15.82
N SER A 68 -9.20 7.10 15.81
CA SER A 68 -8.27 6.21 16.51
C SER A 68 -6.84 6.31 15.96
N PHE A 69 -6.67 6.46 14.64
CA PHE A 69 -5.37 6.69 14.01
C PHE A 69 -4.70 7.98 14.52
N LEU A 70 -5.46 9.07 14.63
CA LEU A 70 -4.96 10.33 15.19
C LEU A 70 -4.65 10.22 16.69
N GLU A 71 -5.48 9.51 17.46
CA GLU A 71 -5.27 9.26 18.90
C GLU A 71 -4.01 8.42 19.15
N GLY A 72 -3.80 7.35 18.37
CA GLY A 72 -2.57 6.54 18.44
C GLY A 72 -1.33 7.33 17.98
N THR A 73 -1.48 8.21 16.99
CA THR A 73 -0.41 9.16 16.60
C THR A 73 -0.05 10.10 17.75
N MET A 74 -1.03 10.61 18.51
CA MET A 74 -0.78 11.36 19.75
C MET A 74 -0.16 10.49 20.86
N GLN A 75 -0.57 9.22 20.99
CA GLN A 75 -0.01 8.29 21.97
C GLN A 75 1.49 8.02 21.71
N VAL A 76 1.88 7.85 20.45
CA VAL A 76 3.30 7.69 20.05
C VAL A 76 4.10 8.95 20.38
N ALA A 77 3.57 10.14 20.08
CA ALA A 77 4.20 11.41 20.45
C ALA A 77 4.38 11.53 21.97
N GLN A 78 3.35 11.22 22.76
CA GLN A 78 3.44 11.27 24.22
C GLN A 78 4.42 10.23 24.77
N SER A 79 4.50 9.05 24.17
CA SER A 79 5.44 8.00 24.55
C SER A 79 6.89 8.45 24.31
N ARG A 80 7.18 9.06 23.14
CA ARG A 80 8.47 9.68 22.84
C ARG A 80 8.83 10.77 23.85
N LEU A 81 7.90 11.67 24.19
CA LEU A 81 8.13 12.70 25.21
C LEU A 81 8.46 12.13 26.58
N ASN A 82 7.81 11.04 27.00
CA ASN A 82 8.11 10.38 28.26
C ASN A 82 9.51 9.74 28.23
N ILE A 83 9.86 9.07 27.12
CA ILE A 83 11.16 8.40 26.95
C ILE A 83 12.32 9.41 26.79
N CYS A 84 12.07 10.64 26.32
CA CYS A 84 13.07 11.72 26.32
C CYS A 84 13.69 11.98 27.70
N GLU A 85 12.94 11.76 28.79
CA GLU A 85 13.44 11.93 30.14
C GLU A 85 14.42 10.82 30.57
N ASN A 86 14.45 9.66 29.88
CA ASN A 86 15.44 8.61 30.11
C ASN A 86 16.85 9.08 29.73
N TYR A 87 17.03 9.79 28.62
CA TYR A 87 18.31 10.41 28.26
C TYR A 87 18.81 11.36 29.37
N ARG A 88 17.90 12.11 30.01
CA ARG A 88 18.26 13.01 31.11
C ARG A 88 18.62 12.23 32.38
N ASN A 89 17.74 11.33 32.82
CA ASN A 89 17.82 10.64 34.11
C ASN A 89 18.88 9.52 34.15
N LEU A 90 19.06 8.78 33.05
CA LEU A 90 19.94 7.62 32.97
C LEU A 90 21.35 7.96 32.45
N ILE A 91 21.52 9.10 31.76
CA ILE A 91 22.78 9.45 31.09
C ILE A 91 23.27 10.84 31.50
N SER A 92 22.57 11.93 31.14
CA SER A 92 23.06 13.31 31.36
C SER A 92 23.43 13.62 32.82
N GLU A 93 22.55 13.24 33.76
CA GLU A 93 22.72 13.57 35.18
C GLU A 93 23.67 12.61 35.92
N PRO A 94 23.63 11.28 35.68
CA PRO A 94 24.68 10.36 36.12
C PRO A 94 26.06 10.71 35.58
N ALA A 95 26.22 11.01 34.28
CA ALA A 95 27.51 11.35 33.69
C ALA A 95 28.14 12.61 34.31
N ARG A 96 27.34 13.67 34.57
CA ARG A 96 27.77 14.85 35.32
C ARG A 96 28.30 14.49 36.71
N THR A 97 27.60 13.58 37.39
CA THR A 97 27.90 13.15 38.77
C THR A 97 29.21 12.35 38.80
N VAL A 98 29.39 11.41 37.87
CA VAL A 98 30.62 10.62 37.72
C VAL A 98 31.81 11.50 37.34
N ARG A 99 31.64 12.51 36.47
CA ARG A 99 32.73 13.45 36.14
C ARG A 99 33.18 14.23 37.37
N CYS A 100 32.25 14.81 38.13
CA CYS A 100 32.56 15.51 39.38
C CYS A 100 33.27 14.60 40.41
N PHE A 101 32.86 13.33 40.52
CA PHE A 101 33.57 12.35 41.34
C PHE A 101 34.99 12.08 40.82
N LYS A 102 35.19 11.89 39.52
CA LYS A 102 36.52 11.73 38.92
C LYS A 102 37.43 12.93 39.20
N GLU A 103 36.95 14.16 39.04
CA GLU A 103 37.71 15.40 39.32
C GLU A 103 38.26 15.39 40.76
N GLN A 104 37.44 14.97 41.74
CA GLN A 104 37.87 14.81 43.13
C GLN A 104 38.86 13.65 43.33
N GLN A 105 38.68 12.54 42.62
CA GLN A 105 39.60 11.40 42.65
C GLN A 105 40.98 11.73 42.07
N LEU A 106 41.06 12.54 41.00
CA LEU A 106 42.34 13.00 40.46
C LEU A 106 43.14 13.70 41.54
N LYS A 107 42.54 14.66 42.28
CA LYS A 107 43.23 15.41 43.32
C LYS A 107 43.87 14.48 44.37
N LYS A 108 43.10 13.53 44.90
CA LYS A 108 43.60 12.52 45.86
C LYS A 108 44.76 11.71 45.27
N CYS A 109 44.65 11.29 44.00
CA CYS A 109 45.70 10.54 43.32
C CYS A 109 46.98 11.36 43.10
N VAL A 110 46.85 12.66 42.79
CA VAL A 110 47.99 13.59 42.66
C VAL A 110 48.70 13.73 44.00
N ASP A 111 47.96 14.01 45.07
CA ASP A 111 48.50 14.22 46.41
C ASP A 111 49.23 12.96 46.91
N GLN A 112 48.61 11.78 46.75
CA GLN A 112 49.19 10.50 47.15
C GLN A 112 50.42 10.13 46.31
N LEU A 113 50.36 10.28 44.98
CA LEU A 113 51.51 9.99 44.10
C LEU A 113 52.69 10.94 44.38
N THR A 114 52.41 12.22 44.67
CA THR A 114 53.46 13.21 45.02
C THR A 114 54.17 12.80 46.31
N LYS A 115 53.43 12.34 47.33
CA LYS A 115 54.02 11.81 48.57
C LYS A 115 54.93 10.61 48.30
N ILE A 116 54.44 9.60 47.57
CA ILE A 116 55.21 8.39 47.25
C ILE A 116 56.47 8.74 46.42
N GLN A 117 56.36 9.67 45.48
CA GLN A 117 57.51 10.14 44.71
C GLN A 117 58.55 10.88 45.57
N ALA A 118 58.13 11.62 46.60
CA ALA A 118 59.05 12.26 47.55
C ALA A 118 59.81 11.22 48.42
N GLU A 119 59.13 10.16 48.87
CA GLU A 119 59.73 9.05 49.64
C GLU A 119 60.77 8.29 48.80
N LEU A 120 60.47 8.00 47.54
CA LEU A 120 61.43 7.42 46.59
C LEU A 120 62.58 8.39 46.30
N GLN A 121 62.31 9.69 46.15
CA GLN A 121 63.34 10.70 45.89
C GLN A 121 64.36 10.79 47.04
N GLU A 122 63.94 10.72 48.30
CA GLU A 122 64.90 10.70 49.43
C GLU A 122 65.75 9.43 49.43
N THR A 123 65.14 8.27 49.11
CA THR A 123 65.88 7.00 48.94
C THR A 123 66.98 7.12 47.87
N VAL A 124 66.68 7.77 46.74
CA VAL A 124 67.67 8.06 45.69
C VAL A 124 68.75 9.06 46.14
N LYS A 125 68.41 10.06 46.98
CA LYS A 125 69.41 10.96 47.57
C LYS A 125 70.36 10.20 48.50
N ASP A 126 69.87 9.28 49.32
CA ASP A 126 70.70 8.47 50.22
C ASP A 126 71.63 7.51 49.45
N LEU A 127 71.15 6.95 48.33
CA LEU A 127 72.00 6.23 47.39
C LEU A 127 73.12 7.12 46.82
N ALA A 128 72.81 8.36 46.45
CA ALA A 128 73.81 9.30 45.95
C ALA A 128 74.83 9.73 47.03
N LYS A 129 74.38 9.96 48.27
CA LYS A 129 75.24 10.28 49.43
C LYS A 129 76.23 9.13 49.73
N SER A 130 75.73 7.90 49.83
CA SER A 130 76.55 6.70 50.08
C SER A 130 77.51 6.39 48.92
N LYS A 131 77.06 6.52 47.66
CA LYS A 131 77.93 6.44 46.47
C LYS A 131 79.08 7.44 46.55
N LYS A 132 78.79 8.74 46.80
CA LYS A 132 79.82 9.78 46.89
C LYS A 132 80.90 9.45 47.95
N LYS A 133 80.46 9.07 49.14
CA LYS A 133 81.33 8.64 50.26
C LYS A 133 82.21 7.44 49.91
N TYR A 134 81.68 6.45 49.17
CA TYR A 134 82.48 5.34 48.64
C TYR A 134 83.57 5.83 47.68
N PHE A 135 83.23 6.65 46.67
CA PHE A 135 84.20 7.17 45.70
C PHE A 135 85.31 8.00 46.36
N GLU A 136 84.98 8.86 47.34
CA GLU A 136 85.95 9.67 48.10
C GLU A 136 86.91 8.80 48.94
N THR A 137 86.37 7.79 49.64
CA THR A 137 87.18 6.90 50.48
C THR A 137 88.03 5.93 49.67
N GLU A 138 87.53 5.44 48.53
CA GLU A 138 88.30 4.58 47.61
C GLU A 138 89.42 5.37 46.91
N GLN A 139 89.19 6.63 46.51
CA GLN A 139 90.24 7.50 45.98
C GLN A 139 91.36 7.73 47.02
N MET A 140 91.00 7.98 48.28
CA MET A 140 91.99 8.10 49.36
C MET A 140 92.75 6.79 49.60
N ALA A 141 92.08 5.64 49.56
CA ALA A 141 92.73 4.34 49.67
C ALA A 141 93.68 4.07 48.50
N HIS A 142 93.28 4.42 47.26
CA HIS A 142 94.12 4.30 46.07
C HIS A 142 95.43 5.08 46.20
N ALA A 143 95.36 6.37 46.53
CA ALA A 143 96.54 7.22 46.70
C ALA A 143 97.50 6.69 47.79
N VAL A 144 96.97 6.10 48.87
CA VAL A 144 97.80 5.48 49.91
C VAL A 144 98.41 4.15 49.44
N ARG A 145 97.71 3.36 48.61
CA ARG A 145 98.27 2.14 47.99
C ARG A 145 99.42 2.50 47.04
N GLU A 146 99.22 3.45 46.12
CA GLU A 146 100.28 3.91 45.20
C GLU A 146 101.51 4.42 45.97
N LYS A 147 101.31 5.26 46.99
CA LYS A 147 102.42 5.75 47.83
C LYS A 147 103.18 4.60 48.51
N ALA A 148 102.47 3.60 49.02
CA ALA A 148 103.09 2.44 49.65
C ALA A 148 103.84 1.55 48.64
N ASP A 149 103.33 1.42 47.41
CA ASP A 149 103.96 0.63 46.35
C ASP A 149 105.18 1.36 45.75
N ILE A 150 105.22 2.70 45.79
CA ILE A 150 106.41 3.52 45.49
C ILE A 150 107.46 3.39 46.61
N GLU A 151 107.06 3.50 47.88
CA GLU A 151 107.98 3.36 49.03
C GLU A 151 108.56 1.94 49.16
N ALA A 152 107.83 0.92 48.70
CA ALA A 152 108.34 -0.46 48.61
C ALA A 152 109.36 -0.68 47.47
N LYS A 153 109.37 0.20 46.45
CA LYS A 153 110.27 0.12 45.28
C LYS A 153 111.48 1.05 45.37
N SER A 154 111.48 2.02 46.28
CA SER A 154 112.59 2.96 46.42
C SER A 154 113.81 2.31 47.09
N LYS A 155 114.99 2.52 46.49
CA LYS A 155 116.26 2.16 47.11
C LYS A 155 116.62 3.19 48.18
N LEU A 156 117.29 2.75 49.26
CA LEU A 156 117.71 3.59 50.39
C LEU A 156 118.36 4.91 49.93
N SER A 157 117.77 6.03 50.33
CA SER A 157 118.38 7.34 50.17
C SER A 157 119.58 7.47 51.12
N LEU A 158 120.72 7.97 50.60
CA LEU A 158 122.02 8.04 51.29
C LEU A 158 122.02 8.84 52.61
N PHE A 159 120.94 9.57 52.92
CA PHE A 159 120.81 10.41 54.11
C PHE A 159 119.72 9.96 55.11
N GLN A 160 119.12 8.77 54.95
CA GLN A 160 118.09 8.25 55.88
C GLN A 160 118.52 6.98 56.61
N SER A 161 118.37 6.97 57.93
CA SER A 161 118.67 5.81 58.78
C SER A 161 117.70 4.65 58.52
N ARG A 162 118.22 3.42 58.57
CA ARG A 162 117.42 2.17 58.46
C ARG A 162 116.25 2.14 59.44
N ILE A 163 116.42 2.70 60.64
CA ILE A 163 115.39 2.74 61.69
C ILE A 163 114.27 3.75 61.36
N SER A 164 114.60 4.90 60.77
CA SER A 164 113.57 5.88 60.37
C SER A 164 112.77 5.41 59.16
N LEU A 165 113.42 4.74 58.20
CA LEU A 165 112.74 4.09 57.06
C LEU A 165 111.77 3.01 57.54
N GLN A 166 112.20 2.14 58.47
CA GLN A 166 111.36 1.08 59.03
C GLN A 166 110.15 1.64 59.79
N LYS A 167 110.32 2.72 60.57
CA LYS A 167 109.20 3.42 61.24
C LYS A 167 108.23 4.07 60.25
N ALA A 168 108.73 4.68 59.17
CA ALA A 168 107.90 5.25 58.11
C ALA A 168 107.07 4.16 57.40
N SER A 169 107.70 3.06 57.01
CA SER A 169 107.07 1.91 56.36
C SER A 169 105.98 1.27 57.23
N VAL A 170 106.23 1.05 58.53
CA VAL A 170 105.21 0.54 59.47
C VAL A 170 104.03 1.52 59.59
N LYS A 171 104.29 2.83 59.70
CA LYS A 171 103.24 3.87 59.75
C LYS A 171 102.42 3.92 58.46
N LEU A 172 103.06 3.77 57.30
CA LEU A 172 102.38 3.74 56.00
C LEU A 172 101.57 2.46 55.80
N LYS A 173 102.09 1.30 56.24
CA LYS A 173 101.36 0.02 56.24
C LYS A 173 100.12 0.09 57.13
N ALA A 174 100.22 0.69 58.31
CA ALA A 174 99.08 0.94 59.19
C ALA A 174 98.03 1.84 58.52
N ARG A 175 98.44 2.98 57.92
CA ARG A 175 97.53 3.87 57.18
C ARG A 175 96.89 3.20 55.95
N ARG A 176 97.64 2.37 55.21
CA ARG A 176 97.10 1.56 54.09
C ARG A 176 95.99 0.62 54.58
N SER A 177 96.20 -0.05 55.70
CA SER A 177 95.20 -0.92 56.33
C SER A 177 93.96 -0.14 56.76
N GLU A 178 94.14 1.02 57.41
CA GLU A 178 93.05 1.88 57.86
C GLU A 178 92.21 2.42 56.69
N CYS A 179 92.85 2.98 55.66
CA CYS A 179 92.17 3.51 54.47
C CYS A 179 91.45 2.40 53.69
N ASN A 180 92.08 1.24 53.48
CA ASN A 180 91.41 0.09 52.84
C ASN A 180 90.20 -0.40 53.65
N SER A 181 90.29 -0.43 54.98
CA SER A 181 89.16 -0.81 55.84
C SER A 181 88.00 0.18 55.74
N LYS A 182 88.30 1.50 55.71
CA LYS A 182 87.30 2.56 55.54
C LYS A 182 86.63 2.50 54.17
N ALA A 183 87.40 2.32 53.10
CA ALA A 183 86.87 2.15 51.74
C ALA A 183 86.03 0.88 51.60
N THR A 184 86.45 -0.24 52.20
CA THR A 184 85.67 -1.49 52.24
C THR A 184 84.33 -1.29 52.96
N HIS A 185 84.34 -0.60 54.11
CA HIS A 185 83.11 -0.29 54.84
C HIS A 185 82.18 0.63 54.04
N ALA A 186 82.70 1.70 53.42
CA ALA A 186 81.91 2.60 52.57
C ALA A 186 81.36 1.91 51.30
N ARG A 187 82.12 0.97 50.73
CA ARG A 187 81.65 0.12 49.62
C ARG A 187 80.49 -0.78 50.05
N ASN A 188 80.60 -1.42 51.21
CA ASN A 188 79.55 -2.30 51.73
C ASN A 188 78.28 -1.47 52.07
N ASP A 189 78.44 -0.30 52.68
CA ASP A 189 77.38 0.70 52.92
C ASP A 189 76.66 1.07 51.60
N TYR A 190 77.41 1.41 50.55
CA TYR A 190 76.86 1.70 49.22
C TYR A 190 76.16 0.49 48.56
N LEU A 191 76.67 -0.73 48.72
CA LEU A 191 76.00 -1.93 48.18
C LEU A 191 74.67 -2.23 48.89
N LEU A 192 74.60 -1.99 50.20
CA LEU A 192 73.36 -2.15 50.98
C LEU A 192 72.32 -1.07 50.64
N THR A 193 72.73 0.21 50.51
CA THR A 193 71.82 1.27 50.07
C THR A 193 71.36 1.08 48.62
N LEU A 194 72.20 0.54 47.73
CA LEU A 194 71.84 0.19 46.36
C LEU A 194 70.77 -0.92 46.33
N ALA A 195 70.92 -1.97 47.12
CA ALA A 195 69.92 -3.03 47.23
C ALA A 195 68.58 -2.50 47.74
N ALA A 196 68.60 -1.64 48.77
CA ALA A 196 67.39 -1.01 49.31
C ALA A 196 66.71 -0.05 48.32
N ALA A 197 67.49 0.76 47.58
CA ALA A 197 66.98 1.68 46.58
C ALA A 197 66.34 0.96 45.39
N ASN A 198 66.95 -0.14 44.91
CA ASN A 198 66.38 -0.97 43.86
C ASN A 198 65.05 -1.60 44.33
N ALA A 199 64.99 -2.17 45.54
CA ALA A 199 63.76 -2.74 46.08
C ALA A 199 62.62 -1.71 46.23
N HIS A 200 62.94 -0.47 46.61
CA HIS A 200 61.95 0.62 46.64
C HIS A 200 61.52 1.03 45.22
N GLN A 201 62.44 1.08 44.25
CA GLN A 201 62.13 1.36 42.85
C GLN A 201 61.21 0.28 42.24
N ASP A 202 61.47 -1.00 42.50
CA ASP A 202 60.63 -2.11 42.06
C ASP A 202 59.22 -1.99 42.64
N ARG A 203 59.09 -1.74 43.95
CA ARG A 203 57.80 -1.50 44.60
C ARG A 203 57.04 -0.33 43.95
N TYR A 204 57.73 0.78 43.70
CA TYR A 204 57.12 1.96 43.09
C TYR A 204 56.48 1.65 41.73
N TYR A 205 57.20 0.96 40.84
CA TYR A 205 56.71 0.66 39.50
C TYR A 205 55.71 -0.51 39.45
N GLN A 206 55.94 -1.57 40.23
CA GLN A 206 55.13 -2.79 40.18
C GLN A 206 53.85 -2.70 41.03
N THR A 207 53.88 -1.94 42.12
CA THR A 207 52.77 -1.84 43.09
C THR A 207 52.18 -0.44 43.15
N ASP A 208 52.96 0.57 43.54
CA ASP A 208 52.39 1.85 43.97
C ASP A 208 51.80 2.63 42.78
N LEU A 209 52.53 2.74 41.66
CA LEU A 209 52.04 3.41 40.44
C LEU A 209 50.83 2.69 39.83
N VAL A 210 50.82 1.35 39.82
CA VAL A 210 49.71 0.52 39.33
C VAL A 210 48.46 0.72 40.19
N ASN A 211 48.61 0.81 41.52
CA ASN A 211 47.50 1.07 42.42
C ASN A 211 46.94 2.48 42.27
N ILE A 212 47.79 3.51 42.09
CA ILE A 212 47.35 4.87 41.77
C ILE A 212 46.53 4.90 40.47
N MET A 213 46.96 4.18 39.44
CA MET A 213 46.21 4.07 38.18
C MET A 213 44.84 3.42 38.39
N LYS A 214 44.76 2.28 39.10
CA LYS A 214 43.48 1.63 39.42
C LYS A 214 42.51 2.55 40.18
N VAL A 215 43.01 3.36 41.13
CA VAL A 215 42.19 4.30 41.91
C VAL A 215 41.75 5.53 41.09
N LEU A 216 42.56 5.96 40.12
CA LEU A 216 42.23 7.05 39.19
C LEU A 216 41.17 6.65 38.16
N ASP A 217 41.25 5.41 37.70
CA ASP A 217 40.29 4.80 36.76
C ASP A 217 38.95 4.59 37.46
N GLY A 218 38.97 3.95 38.64
CA GLY A 218 37.76 3.57 39.37
C GLY A 218 36.83 2.72 38.51
N ASN A 219 35.52 2.95 38.63
CA ASN A 219 34.51 2.21 37.88
C ASN A 219 34.10 2.93 36.57
N VAL A 220 34.96 3.79 35.99
CA VAL A 220 34.58 4.61 34.81
C VAL A 220 34.13 3.74 33.63
N TYR A 221 34.77 2.60 33.42
CA TYR A 221 34.45 1.66 32.34
C TYR A 221 33.03 1.08 32.44
N ASP A 222 32.59 0.74 33.64
CA ASP A 222 31.23 0.22 33.88
C ASP A 222 30.18 1.30 33.62
N HIS A 223 30.40 2.54 34.11
CA HIS A 223 29.50 3.66 33.85
C HIS A 223 29.40 3.98 32.35
N LEU A 224 30.52 4.02 31.62
CA LEU A 224 30.52 4.26 30.17
C LEU A 224 29.74 3.16 29.42
N LYS A 225 29.93 1.90 29.81
CA LYS A 225 29.17 0.76 29.27
C LYS A 225 27.68 0.90 29.57
N ASP A 226 27.30 1.24 30.80
CA ASP A 226 25.91 1.42 31.21
C ASP A 226 25.24 2.58 30.46
N TYR A 227 25.94 3.69 30.21
CA TYR A 227 25.43 4.79 29.39
C TYR A 227 25.23 4.39 27.92
N LEU A 228 26.16 3.63 27.33
CA LEU A 228 25.99 3.09 25.97
C LEU A 228 24.78 2.14 25.89
N MET A 229 24.63 1.24 26.86
CA MET A 229 23.45 0.37 26.95
C MET A 229 22.16 1.16 27.16
N ALA A 230 22.19 2.24 27.94
CA ALA A 230 21.04 3.12 28.16
C ALA A 230 20.62 3.85 26.88
N PHE A 231 21.57 4.35 26.07
CA PHE A 231 21.27 4.90 24.74
C PHE A 231 20.53 3.87 23.87
N SER A 232 21.09 2.66 23.71
CA SER A 232 20.48 1.63 22.87
C SER A 232 19.11 1.17 23.37
N ARG A 233 18.94 1.00 24.70
CA ARG A 233 17.64 0.61 25.29
C ARG A 233 16.57 1.67 25.09
N THR A 234 16.92 2.95 25.27
CA THR A 234 16.00 4.09 25.10
C THR A 234 15.45 4.16 23.66
N GLU A 235 16.27 3.88 22.66
CA GLU A 235 15.84 3.79 21.25
C GLU A 235 14.97 2.55 21.01
N LEU A 236 15.35 1.38 21.53
CA LEU A 236 14.57 0.14 21.38
C LEU A 236 13.18 0.25 22.02
N GLU A 237 13.08 0.83 23.22
CA GLU A 237 11.80 1.12 23.90
C GLU A 237 10.92 2.06 23.05
N THR A 238 11.53 3.07 22.42
CA THR A 238 10.84 4.00 21.52
C THR A 238 10.31 3.28 20.27
N CYS A 239 11.14 2.46 19.62
CA CYS A 239 10.74 1.65 18.47
C CYS A 239 9.61 0.67 18.82
N GLN A 240 9.69 0.01 19.97
CA GLN A 240 8.66 -0.94 20.41
C GLN A 240 7.31 -0.25 20.68
N ALA A 241 7.32 0.93 21.29
CA ALA A 241 6.09 1.71 21.52
C ALA A 241 5.43 2.12 20.19
N VAL A 242 6.23 2.59 19.22
CA VAL A 242 5.78 2.93 17.86
C VAL A 242 5.18 1.70 17.16
N GLN A 243 5.91 0.58 17.16
CA GLN A 243 5.49 -0.66 16.53
C GLN A 243 4.15 -1.15 17.11
N ASN A 244 4.03 -1.22 18.44
CA ASN A 244 2.83 -1.71 19.11
C ASN A 244 1.59 -0.86 18.75
N THR A 245 1.72 0.47 18.78
CA THR A 245 0.59 1.36 18.42
C THR A 245 0.22 1.23 16.95
N PHE A 246 1.17 1.28 16.02
CA PHE A 246 0.83 1.21 14.59
C PHE A 246 0.40 -0.19 14.12
N GLN A 247 0.83 -1.26 14.79
CA GLN A 247 0.32 -2.61 14.53
C GLN A 247 -1.18 -2.71 14.87
N PHE A 248 -1.60 -2.17 16.03
CA PHE A 248 -3.01 -2.07 16.40
C PHE A 248 -3.80 -1.20 15.42
N LEU A 249 -3.26 -0.05 15.02
CA LEU A 249 -3.92 0.84 14.06
C LEU A 249 -4.06 0.23 12.67
N LEU A 250 -3.09 -0.58 12.23
CA LEU A 250 -3.18 -1.33 10.97
C LEU A 250 -4.33 -2.34 11.02
N GLU A 251 -4.43 -3.10 12.11
CA GLU A 251 -5.51 -4.08 12.32
C GLU A 251 -6.89 -3.41 12.42
N THR A 252 -7.03 -2.27 13.10
CA THR A 252 -8.31 -1.56 13.14
C THR A 252 -8.66 -0.90 11.80
N SER A 253 -7.66 -0.41 11.05
CA SER A 253 -7.88 0.18 9.73
C SER A 253 -8.35 -0.84 8.69
N SER A 254 -7.90 -2.09 8.77
CA SER A 254 -8.36 -3.16 7.86
C SER A 254 -9.81 -3.61 8.10
N ARG A 255 -10.50 -3.09 9.12
CA ARG A 255 -11.87 -3.49 9.49
C ARG A 255 -12.97 -2.60 8.90
N VAL A 256 -12.63 -1.52 8.20
CA VAL A 256 -13.62 -0.59 7.60
C VAL A 256 -14.43 -1.32 6.52
N VAL A 257 -15.77 -1.26 6.61
CA VAL A 257 -16.68 -1.92 5.64
C VAL A 257 -17.64 -0.88 5.05
N ARG A 258 -17.67 -0.76 3.72
CA ARG A 258 -18.57 0.18 3.00
C ARG A 258 -20.03 0.01 3.41
N ASP A 259 -20.52 -1.22 3.35
CA ASP A 259 -21.95 -1.51 3.53
C ASP A 259 -22.43 -1.21 4.96
N TYR A 260 -21.54 -1.31 5.96
CA TYR A 260 -21.82 -0.88 7.33
C TYR A 260 -21.96 0.65 7.44
N ASN A 261 -21.14 1.42 6.73
CA ASN A 261 -21.27 2.88 6.70
C ASN A 261 -22.54 3.33 5.96
N LEU A 262 -22.93 2.63 4.88
CA LEU A 262 -24.22 2.84 4.21
C LEU A 262 -25.41 2.53 5.13
N GLN A 263 -25.35 1.42 5.87
CA GLN A 263 -26.39 1.04 6.82
C GLN A 263 -26.56 2.08 7.94
N LEU A 264 -25.46 2.59 8.50
CA LEU A 264 -25.48 3.68 9.47
C LEU A 264 -26.14 4.94 8.88
N PHE A 265 -25.74 5.36 7.68
CA PHE A 265 -26.31 6.54 7.03
C PHE A 265 -27.82 6.42 6.79
N LEU A 266 -28.29 5.25 6.33
CA LEU A 266 -29.72 4.99 6.14
C LEU A 266 -30.50 4.97 7.47
N GLN A 267 -29.90 4.47 8.55
CA GLN A 267 -30.52 4.42 9.89
C GLN A 267 -30.58 5.80 10.57
N GLU A 268 -29.57 6.66 10.36
CA GLU A 268 -29.54 8.02 10.92
C GLU A 268 -30.51 8.97 10.22
N ASN A 269 -30.79 8.75 8.92
CA ASN A 269 -31.57 9.66 8.09
C ASN A 269 -32.97 9.10 7.82
N SER A 270 -33.92 9.43 8.70
CA SER A 270 -35.29 8.89 8.67
C SER A 270 -36.08 9.11 7.38
N VAL A 271 -35.64 10.03 6.51
CA VAL A 271 -36.19 10.26 5.17
C VAL A 271 -36.04 9.03 4.25
N PHE A 272 -35.05 8.17 4.49
CA PHE A 272 -34.83 6.93 3.72
C PHE A 272 -35.56 5.71 4.33
N HIS A 273 -36.26 5.87 5.46
CA HIS A 273 -37.08 4.79 5.98
C HIS A 273 -38.28 4.52 5.06
N LYS A 274 -38.58 3.24 4.84
CA LYS A 274 -39.71 2.82 4.00
C LYS A 274 -41.02 3.45 4.52
N PRO A 275 -41.75 4.23 3.71
CA PRO A 275 -43.04 4.79 4.12
C PRO A 275 -44.08 3.67 4.33
N GLN A 276 -45.17 3.98 5.04
CA GLN A 276 -46.27 3.03 5.17
C GLN A 276 -46.84 2.69 3.78
N PRO A 277 -47.17 1.42 3.49
CA PRO A 277 -47.85 1.05 2.27
C PRO A 277 -49.17 1.81 2.11
N PHE A 278 -49.48 2.22 0.88
CA PHE A 278 -50.81 2.74 0.55
C PHE A 278 -51.87 1.69 0.90
N GLN A 279 -52.96 2.14 1.51
CA GLN A 279 -54.10 1.29 1.89
C GLN A 279 -55.32 1.71 1.07
N PHE A 280 -56.13 0.72 0.66
CA PHE A 280 -57.42 0.98 0.04
C PHE A 280 -58.33 1.75 1.01
N GLN A 281 -58.94 2.83 0.51
CA GLN A 281 -59.86 3.68 1.27
C GLN A 281 -61.26 3.47 0.70
N PRO A 282 -62.08 2.55 1.28
CA PRO A 282 -63.45 2.36 0.84
C PRO A 282 -64.27 3.63 1.10
N SER A 283 -65.22 3.90 0.21
CA SER A 283 -66.28 4.89 0.47
C SER A 283 -67.14 4.46 1.66
N ASP A 284 -67.79 5.39 2.37
CA ASP A 284 -68.67 5.09 3.51
C ASP A 284 -69.82 4.12 3.17
N SER A 285 -70.17 4.01 1.87
CA SER A 285 -71.18 3.09 1.34
C SER A 285 -70.62 1.77 0.80
N ASP A 286 -69.31 1.63 0.69
CA ASP A 286 -68.65 0.45 0.13
C ASP A 286 -68.36 -0.58 1.23
N THR A 287 -68.85 -1.80 1.01
CA THR A 287 -68.62 -2.94 1.93
C THR A 287 -67.52 -3.86 1.45
N SER A 288 -67.06 -3.72 0.20
CA SER A 288 -65.98 -4.51 -0.36
C SER A 288 -64.61 -3.96 0.04
N ARG A 289 -63.63 -4.85 0.04
CA ARG A 289 -62.21 -4.58 0.35
C ARG A 289 -61.25 -5.49 -0.42
N GLN A 290 -61.78 -6.27 -1.35
CA GLN A 290 -61.07 -7.30 -2.10
C GLN A 290 -61.56 -7.23 -3.54
N LEU A 291 -60.78 -7.77 -4.47
CA LEU A 291 -61.22 -7.85 -5.87
C LEU A 291 -62.37 -8.85 -5.95
N GLU A 292 -63.50 -8.46 -6.51
CA GLU A 292 -64.68 -9.32 -6.64
C GLU A 292 -64.77 -9.95 -8.03
N SER A 293 -65.36 -11.14 -8.11
CA SER A 293 -65.62 -11.85 -9.36
C SER A 293 -67.12 -12.13 -9.48
N GLU A 294 -67.84 -11.28 -10.21
CA GLU A 294 -69.26 -11.52 -10.47
C GLU A 294 -69.42 -12.68 -11.46
N THR A 295 -70.20 -13.70 -11.08
CA THR A 295 -70.48 -14.86 -11.92
C THR A 295 -71.52 -14.51 -12.99
N GLY A 296 -71.09 -13.81 -14.03
CA GLY A 296 -71.88 -13.42 -15.19
C GLY A 296 -71.00 -13.29 -16.44
N THR A 297 -71.51 -13.71 -17.60
CA THR A 297 -70.71 -13.95 -18.81
C THR A 297 -70.08 -12.71 -19.46
N THR A 298 -70.24 -11.51 -18.91
CA THR A 298 -69.65 -10.26 -19.43
C THR A 298 -68.45 -9.77 -18.61
N GLU A 299 -68.48 -9.89 -17.28
CA GLU A 299 -67.43 -9.31 -16.41
C GLU A 299 -66.29 -10.28 -16.12
N GLU A 300 -66.56 -11.59 -16.11
CA GLU A 300 -65.53 -12.63 -16.15
C GLU A 300 -64.58 -12.44 -17.37
N HIS A 301 -65.12 -11.92 -18.48
CA HIS A 301 -64.33 -11.57 -19.67
C HIS A 301 -63.50 -10.29 -19.47
N SER A 302 -63.95 -9.34 -18.64
CA SER A 302 -63.20 -8.11 -18.33
C SER A 302 -61.95 -8.39 -17.50
N LEU A 303 -62.08 -9.20 -16.44
CA LEU A 303 -60.93 -9.60 -15.61
C LEU A 303 -59.97 -10.52 -16.37
N ASN A 304 -60.46 -11.37 -17.28
CA ASN A 304 -59.59 -12.13 -18.21
C ASN A 304 -58.94 -11.23 -19.30
N LYS A 305 -59.59 -10.15 -19.74
CA LYS A 305 -59.03 -9.11 -20.66
C LYS A 305 -57.87 -8.38 -19.98
N GLU A 306 -58.03 -7.96 -18.73
CA GLU A 306 -56.94 -7.39 -17.92
C GLU A 306 -55.83 -8.42 -17.64
N ALA A 307 -56.16 -9.67 -17.29
CA ALA A 307 -55.14 -10.72 -17.10
C ALA A 307 -54.30 -10.95 -18.37
N ARG A 308 -54.92 -10.98 -19.56
CA ARG A 308 -54.19 -11.09 -20.83
C ARG A 308 -53.32 -9.85 -21.09
N LYS A 309 -53.85 -8.65 -20.89
CA LYS A 309 -53.14 -7.37 -21.05
C LYS A 309 -51.88 -7.31 -20.17
N TRP A 310 -52.01 -7.59 -18.87
CA TRP A 310 -50.87 -7.56 -17.95
C TRP A 310 -49.89 -8.71 -18.22
N ALA A 311 -50.36 -9.91 -18.57
CA ALA A 311 -49.49 -11.01 -19.01
C ALA A 311 -48.61 -10.63 -20.22
N THR A 312 -49.20 -10.01 -21.24
CA THR A 312 -48.46 -9.50 -22.40
C THR A 312 -47.46 -8.39 -22.01
N ARG A 313 -47.80 -7.53 -21.04
CA ARG A 313 -46.88 -6.49 -20.53
C ARG A 313 -45.70 -7.09 -19.77
N VAL A 314 -45.90 -8.09 -18.90
CA VAL A 314 -44.80 -8.79 -18.20
C VAL A 314 -43.87 -9.45 -19.21
N ALA A 315 -44.41 -10.07 -20.27
CA ALA A 315 -43.60 -10.69 -21.33
C ALA A 315 -42.78 -9.64 -22.11
N ARG A 316 -43.41 -8.54 -22.54
CA ARG A 316 -42.70 -7.44 -23.22
C ARG A 316 -41.58 -6.86 -22.37
N GLU A 317 -41.82 -6.59 -21.08
CA GLU A 317 -40.77 -6.05 -20.22
C GLU A 317 -39.67 -7.06 -19.91
N HIS A 318 -39.98 -8.36 -19.88
CA HIS A 318 -38.94 -9.40 -19.78
C HIS A 318 -38.02 -9.38 -21.01
N LYS A 319 -38.56 -9.17 -22.22
CA LYS A 319 -37.79 -8.93 -23.45
C LYS A 319 -36.88 -7.71 -23.31
N ASN A 320 -37.45 -6.59 -22.86
CA ASN A 320 -36.73 -5.33 -22.70
C ASN A 320 -35.56 -5.45 -21.70
N ILE A 321 -35.78 -6.14 -20.57
CA ILE A 321 -34.72 -6.40 -19.58
C ILE A 321 -33.59 -7.21 -20.21
N ILE A 322 -33.90 -8.33 -20.88
CA ILE A 322 -32.88 -9.19 -21.52
C ILE A 322 -32.10 -8.41 -22.61
N HIS A 323 -32.79 -7.60 -23.41
CA HIS A 323 -32.14 -6.80 -24.45
C HIS A 323 -31.18 -5.75 -23.87
N ASN A 324 -31.62 -4.99 -22.86
CA ASN A 324 -30.75 -3.98 -22.23
C ASN A 324 -29.64 -4.62 -21.37
N GLN A 325 -29.85 -5.83 -20.82
CA GLN A 325 -28.79 -6.61 -20.16
C GLN A 325 -27.69 -7.03 -21.14
N ARG A 326 -28.05 -7.58 -22.30
CA ARG A 326 -27.07 -7.89 -23.37
C ARG A 326 -26.31 -6.64 -23.83
N ALA A 327 -27.02 -5.53 -24.06
CA ALA A 327 -26.39 -4.26 -24.42
C ALA A 327 -25.43 -3.77 -23.31
N LEU A 328 -25.79 -3.91 -22.04
CA LEU A 328 -24.93 -3.57 -20.91
C LEU A 328 -23.67 -4.46 -20.86
N GLU A 329 -23.82 -5.78 -21.04
CA GLU A 329 -22.71 -6.75 -21.13
C GLU A 329 -21.76 -6.43 -22.31
N GLU A 330 -22.31 -6.08 -23.47
CA GLU A 330 -21.53 -5.66 -24.66
C GLU A 330 -20.74 -4.38 -24.39
N LEU A 331 -21.37 -3.37 -23.77
CA LEU A 331 -20.74 -2.09 -23.41
C LEU A 331 -19.68 -2.23 -22.30
N GLU A 332 -19.89 -3.12 -21.32
CA GLU A 332 -18.93 -3.39 -20.24
C GLU A 332 -17.75 -4.27 -20.71
N CYS A 333 -17.92 -5.07 -21.77
CA CYS A 333 -16.87 -5.90 -22.38
C CYS A 333 -15.92 -5.11 -23.30
N HIS A 334 -16.33 -3.93 -23.79
CA HIS A 334 -15.50 -3.09 -24.66
C HIS A 334 -14.37 -2.37 -23.89
N GLY A 335 -13.18 -2.95 -23.93
CA GLY A 335 -11.97 -2.48 -23.25
C GLY A 335 -11.41 -1.11 -23.70
N PRO A 336 -10.41 -0.57 -22.97
CA PRO A 336 -10.17 0.87 -22.90
C PRO A 336 -9.26 1.41 -24.02
N VAL A 337 -9.80 1.60 -25.23
CA VAL A 337 -9.17 2.41 -26.29
C VAL A 337 -10.16 3.44 -26.85
N VAL A 338 -10.55 4.38 -26.00
CA VAL A 338 -11.44 5.50 -26.38
C VAL A 338 -11.01 6.79 -25.67
N SER A 339 -11.04 7.89 -26.42
CA SER A 339 -10.79 9.27 -25.95
C SER A 339 -11.66 9.62 -24.73
N GLU A 340 -11.25 10.58 -23.89
CA GLU A 340 -12.04 11.04 -22.73
C GLU A 340 -13.49 11.41 -23.11
N GLN A 341 -13.68 12.01 -24.30
CA GLN A 341 -15.00 12.32 -24.85
C GLN A 341 -15.86 11.05 -25.05
N SER A 342 -15.32 10.06 -25.75
CA SER A 342 -15.98 8.77 -26.01
C SER A 342 -16.09 7.88 -24.77
N ARG A 343 -15.28 8.11 -23.73
CA ARG A 343 -15.44 7.47 -22.42
C ARG A 343 -16.66 8.02 -21.69
N ALA A 344 -16.88 9.34 -21.71
CA ALA A 344 -18.08 9.94 -21.15
C ALA A 344 -19.35 9.47 -21.91
N GLU A 345 -19.27 9.32 -23.23
CA GLU A 345 -20.36 8.77 -24.05
C GLU A 345 -20.61 7.27 -23.77
N LEU A 346 -19.57 6.49 -23.45
CA LEU A 346 -19.71 5.09 -23.04
C LEU A 346 -20.31 4.96 -21.63
N GLU A 347 -19.84 5.76 -20.67
CA GLU A 347 -20.38 5.84 -19.30
C GLU A 347 -21.87 6.28 -19.34
N GLN A 348 -22.23 7.25 -20.21
CA GLN A 348 -23.62 7.63 -20.45
C GLN A 348 -24.46 6.47 -20.98
N LYS A 349 -24.00 5.72 -21.99
CA LYS A 349 -24.74 4.56 -22.55
C LYS A 349 -24.93 3.43 -21.53
N ILE A 350 -23.93 3.20 -20.68
CA ILE A 350 -23.99 2.23 -19.58
C ILE A 350 -25.07 2.65 -18.57
N ASP A 351 -25.13 3.92 -18.20
CA ASP A 351 -26.14 4.45 -17.29
C ASP A 351 -27.55 4.48 -17.92
N GLU A 352 -27.66 4.78 -19.22
CA GLU A 352 -28.92 4.67 -19.99
C GLU A 352 -29.45 3.23 -20.03
N ALA A 353 -28.59 2.24 -20.31
CA ALA A 353 -28.97 0.82 -20.29
C ALA A 353 -29.42 0.36 -18.90
N ARG A 354 -28.70 0.76 -17.83
CA ARG A 354 -29.09 0.47 -16.44
C ARG A 354 -30.42 1.12 -16.05
N GLU A 355 -30.67 2.35 -16.47
CA GLU A 355 -31.93 3.06 -16.24
C GLU A 355 -33.09 2.40 -17.00
N ASN A 356 -32.86 1.93 -18.23
CA ASN A 356 -33.86 1.18 -19.00
C ASN A 356 -34.20 -0.17 -18.35
N ILE A 357 -33.21 -0.94 -17.86
CA ILE A 357 -33.43 -2.16 -17.07
C ILE A 357 -34.30 -1.82 -15.86
N ARG A 358 -33.93 -0.81 -15.07
CA ARG A 358 -34.66 -0.38 -13.87
C ARG A 358 -36.11 0.00 -14.17
N LYS A 359 -36.37 0.73 -15.26
CA LYS A 359 -37.72 1.09 -15.71
C LYS A 359 -38.53 -0.16 -16.08
N ALA A 360 -37.96 -1.06 -16.88
CA ALA A 360 -38.63 -2.29 -17.31
C ALA A 360 -38.92 -3.22 -16.13
N GLU A 361 -37.99 -3.38 -15.18
CA GLU A 361 -38.19 -4.13 -13.93
C GLU A 361 -39.35 -3.58 -13.09
N ILE A 362 -39.44 -2.26 -12.94
CA ILE A 362 -40.55 -1.61 -12.21
C ILE A 362 -41.89 -1.86 -12.90
N ILE A 363 -41.94 -1.75 -14.22
CA ILE A 363 -43.18 -1.98 -15.00
C ILE A 363 -43.57 -3.46 -14.92
N LYS A 364 -42.61 -4.38 -15.04
CA LYS A 364 -42.80 -5.83 -14.88
C LYS A 364 -43.35 -6.17 -13.50
N LEU A 365 -42.71 -5.69 -12.43
CA LEU A 365 -43.14 -5.89 -11.04
C LEU A 365 -44.55 -5.32 -10.77
N LYS A 366 -44.86 -4.13 -11.30
CA LYS A 366 -46.20 -3.53 -11.24
C LYS A 366 -47.27 -4.34 -11.97
N ALA A 367 -46.91 -5.07 -13.03
CA ALA A 367 -47.82 -5.92 -13.78
C ALA A 367 -47.99 -7.31 -13.11
N GLU A 368 -46.89 -7.91 -12.63
CA GLU A 368 -46.90 -9.15 -11.84
C GLU A 368 -47.77 -9.02 -10.59
N ALA A 369 -47.65 -7.92 -9.83
CA ALA A 369 -48.48 -7.68 -8.64
C ALA A 369 -50.00 -7.59 -8.95
N ARG A 370 -50.38 -7.12 -10.15
CA ARG A 370 -51.79 -7.10 -10.60
C ARG A 370 -52.25 -8.51 -11.01
N LEU A 371 -51.39 -9.26 -11.69
CA LEU A 371 -51.65 -10.65 -12.05
C LEU A 371 -51.80 -11.54 -10.81
N ASP A 372 -50.99 -11.33 -9.77
CA ASP A 372 -51.12 -12.06 -8.50
C ASP A 372 -52.45 -11.81 -7.80
N LEU A 373 -52.98 -10.57 -7.86
CA LEU A 373 -54.31 -10.25 -7.32
C LEU A 373 -55.44 -10.91 -8.15
N LEU A 374 -55.33 -10.88 -9.48
CA LEU A 374 -56.26 -11.58 -10.39
C LEU A 374 -56.21 -13.11 -10.19
N LYS A 375 -55.04 -13.67 -9.92
CA LYS A 375 -54.85 -15.10 -9.66
C LYS A 375 -55.48 -15.55 -8.35
N GLN A 376 -55.46 -14.70 -7.31
CA GLN A 376 -56.10 -14.99 -6.01
C GLN A 376 -57.62 -15.20 -6.11
N ILE A 377 -58.28 -14.53 -7.07
CA ILE A 377 -59.73 -14.66 -7.31
C ILE A 377 -60.07 -15.72 -8.38
N GLY A 378 -59.09 -16.53 -8.82
CA GLY A 378 -59.32 -17.65 -9.72
C GLY A 378 -59.26 -17.33 -11.23
N VAL A 379 -58.85 -16.13 -11.64
CA VAL A 379 -58.66 -15.80 -13.06
C VAL A 379 -57.52 -16.63 -13.65
N SER A 380 -57.65 -17.06 -14.91
CA SER A 380 -56.76 -17.99 -15.62
C SER A 380 -55.38 -17.42 -16.03
N VAL A 381 -54.78 -16.59 -15.17
CA VAL A 381 -53.51 -15.85 -15.35
C VAL A 381 -52.38 -16.70 -15.93
N ASP A 382 -52.15 -17.90 -15.38
CA ASP A 382 -51.04 -18.77 -15.79
C ASP A 382 -51.12 -19.19 -17.27
N THR A 383 -52.32 -19.29 -17.84
CA THR A 383 -52.52 -19.62 -19.26
C THR A 383 -52.06 -18.47 -20.15
N TRP A 384 -52.49 -17.24 -19.83
CA TRP A 384 -52.13 -16.04 -20.59
C TRP A 384 -50.64 -15.72 -20.45
N LEU A 385 -50.09 -15.82 -19.24
CA LEU A 385 -48.68 -15.55 -18.98
C LEU A 385 -47.76 -16.53 -19.69
N LYS A 386 -48.05 -17.85 -19.64
CA LYS A 386 -47.27 -18.85 -20.41
C LYS A 386 -47.33 -18.59 -21.91
N SER A 387 -48.52 -18.28 -22.45
CA SER A 387 -48.66 -18.00 -23.88
C SER A 387 -47.85 -16.78 -24.31
N ALA A 388 -47.91 -15.68 -23.56
CA ALA A 388 -47.18 -14.45 -23.87
C ALA A 388 -45.66 -14.61 -23.68
N MET A 389 -45.23 -15.32 -22.63
CA MET A 389 -43.82 -15.61 -22.39
C MET A 389 -43.23 -16.51 -23.47
N ASN A 390 -43.93 -17.57 -23.87
CA ASN A 390 -43.44 -18.46 -24.92
C ASN A 390 -43.22 -17.71 -26.24
N GLN A 391 -44.16 -16.83 -26.62
CA GLN A 391 -44.01 -15.99 -27.81
C GLN A 391 -42.77 -15.09 -27.72
N VAL A 392 -42.56 -14.39 -26.59
CA VAL A 392 -41.39 -13.52 -26.40
C VAL A 392 -40.08 -14.31 -26.35
N MET A 393 -40.08 -15.51 -25.76
CA MET A 393 -38.90 -16.38 -25.74
C MET A 393 -38.55 -16.88 -27.15
N GLU A 394 -39.55 -17.25 -27.95
CA GLU A 394 -39.36 -17.62 -29.37
C GLU A 394 -38.84 -16.42 -30.19
N GLU A 395 -39.36 -15.20 -29.97
CA GLU A 395 -38.81 -13.98 -30.56
C GLU A 395 -37.35 -13.73 -30.15
N LEU A 396 -37.00 -13.86 -28.87
CA LEU A 396 -35.63 -13.69 -28.35
C LEU A 396 -34.66 -14.75 -28.86
N GLU A 397 -35.13 -15.97 -29.09
CA GLU A 397 -34.36 -17.03 -29.74
C GLU A 397 -34.16 -16.72 -31.21
N ASN A 398 -35.20 -16.31 -31.94
CA ASN A 398 -35.09 -15.91 -33.34
C ASN A 398 -34.15 -14.71 -33.54
N GLU A 399 -34.21 -13.70 -32.67
CA GLU A 399 -33.25 -12.58 -32.63
C GLU A 399 -31.82 -13.07 -32.36
N ARG A 400 -31.64 -14.01 -31.42
CA ARG A 400 -30.32 -14.62 -31.15
C ARG A 400 -29.77 -15.40 -32.35
N TRP A 401 -30.63 -16.09 -33.11
CA TRP A 401 -30.23 -16.76 -34.36
C TRP A 401 -29.94 -15.76 -35.49
N ALA A 402 -30.65 -14.62 -35.55
CA ALA A 402 -30.45 -13.58 -36.55
C ALA A 402 -29.19 -12.72 -36.31
N SER A 403 -28.80 -12.51 -35.05
CA SER A 403 -27.59 -11.77 -34.67
C SER A 403 -26.30 -12.60 -34.73
N LEU A 404 -26.36 -13.86 -35.13
CA LEU A 404 -25.16 -14.62 -35.50
C LEU A 404 -24.63 -14.09 -36.84
N PRO A 405 -23.32 -13.79 -36.96
CA PRO A 405 -22.78 -13.18 -38.17
C PRO A 405 -22.90 -14.14 -39.35
N ALA A 406 -23.72 -13.76 -40.34
CA ALA A 406 -23.78 -14.43 -41.63
C ALA A 406 -22.43 -14.30 -42.33
N VAL A 407 -21.66 -15.39 -42.35
CA VAL A 407 -20.37 -15.47 -43.04
C VAL A 407 -20.59 -15.27 -44.54
N ASN A 408 -20.24 -14.09 -45.05
CA ASN A 408 -20.07 -13.91 -46.48
C ASN A 408 -18.89 -12.97 -46.77
N ASN A 409 -17.99 -13.42 -47.63
CA ASN A 409 -16.71 -12.80 -47.89
C ASN A 409 -16.74 -11.98 -49.19
N ASN A 410 -16.56 -10.66 -49.08
CA ASN A 410 -15.72 -9.87 -50.00
C ASN A 410 -15.67 -8.40 -49.56
N GLY A 411 -14.46 -7.82 -49.57
CA GLY A 411 -14.24 -6.46 -49.12
C GLY A 411 -14.53 -5.39 -50.18
N SER A 412 -15.21 -4.32 -49.78
CA SER A 412 -14.93 -2.96 -50.25
C SER A 412 -15.51 -1.97 -49.26
N SER A 413 -14.69 -1.03 -48.78
CA SER A 413 -15.18 0.08 -47.96
C SER A 413 -16.09 0.99 -48.79
N HIS A 414 -17.31 1.23 -48.33
CA HIS A 414 -17.92 2.56 -48.44
C HIS A 414 -18.95 2.80 -47.35
N LEU A 415 -18.92 4.01 -46.80
CA LEU A 415 -19.76 4.51 -45.73
C LEU A 415 -21.24 4.55 -46.13
N LEU A 416 -22.15 4.56 -45.14
CA LEU A 416 -23.07 5.68 -44.94
C LEU A 416 -23.76 5.61 -43.56
N ASN A 417 -24.05 6.78 -42.99
CA ASN A 417 -24.87 6.92 -41.79
C ASN A 417 -26.31 6.45 -42.10
N ALA A 418 -26.92 5.76 -41.16
CA ALA A 418 -28.37 5.78 -40.99
C ALA A 418 -28.64 6.52 -39.68
N ASP A 419 -29.39 7.62 -39.75
CA ASP A 419 -29.82 8.37 -38.57
C ASP A 419 -30.60 7.45 -37.64
N ALA A 420 -30.20 7.45 -36.36
CA ALA A 420 -31.07 6.97 -35.31
C ALA A 420 -32.11 8.08 -35.06
N GLU A 421 -33.18 8.10 -35.87
CA GLU A 421 -34.34 8.92 -35.56
C GLU A 421 -34.96 8.41 -34.26
N ARG A 422 -34.60 9.16 -33.23
CA ARG A 422 -35.06 9.16 -31.85
C ARG A 422 -36.58 9.27 -31.85
N GLU A 423 -37.29 8.16 -31.63
CA GLU A 423 -38.62 8.22 -31.04
C GLU A 423 -38.45 8.82 -29.63
N GLU A 424 -38.56 10.15 -29.54
CA GLU A 424 -38.69 10.83 -28.26
C GLU A 424 -39.96 10.34 -27.59
N GLY A 425 -39.85 9.96 -26.32
CA GLY A 425 -40.94 9.31 -25.61
C GLY A 425 -42.14 10.23 -25.47
N GLU A 426 -43.29 9.78 -25.96
CA GLU A 426 -44.56 10.27 -25.45
C GLU A 426 -44.70 9.83 -23.99
N GLU A 427 -44.56 10.79 -23.08
CA GLU A 427 -44.93 10.65 -21.68
C GLU A 427 -46.44 10.45 -21.58
N PHE A 428 -46.92 9.21 -21.71
CA PHE A 428 -48.32 8.91 -21.46
C PHE A 428 -48.58 9.00 -19.95
N GLU A 429 -49.10 10.15 -19.52
CA GLU A 429 -49.48 10.43 -18.14
C GLU A 429 -50.44 9.36 -17.58
N ASP A 430 -50.30 9.09 -16.29
CA ASP A 430 -51.14 8.19 -15.49
C ASP A 430 -52.51 8.85 -15.23
N SER A 431 -53.29 9.07 -16.30
CA SER A 431 -54.62 9.70 -16.23
C SER A 431 -55.70 8.64 -15.99
N MET A 432 -55.93 8.37 -14.71
CA MET A 432 -57.07 7.62 -14.21
C MET A 432 -58.32 8.50 -14.24
N ASP A 433 -59.19 8.35 -15.24
CA ASP A 433 -60.65 8.16 -15.07
C ASP A 433 -61.48 8.17 -16.37
N VAL A 434 -62.72 7.64 -16.25
CA VAL A 434 -63.90 7.75 -17.14
C VAL A 434 -64.01 6.78 -18.35
N PHE A 435 -64.77 5.71 -18.08
CA PHE A 435 -65.66 4.94 -18.98
C PHE A 435 -65.97 5.48 -20.39
N ASP A 436 -65.72 4.65 -21.42
CA ASP A 436 -66.77 3.97 -22.21
C ASP A 436 -66.14 2.83 -23.06
N ASP A 437 -66.73 1.62 -23.06
CA ASP A 437 -66.28 0.48 -23.89
C ASP A 437 -67.38 0.13 -24.90
N SER A 438 -67.23 0.57 -26.14
CA SER A 438 -68.12 0.18 -27.24
C SER A 438 -67.43 0.14 -28.61
N SER A 439 -67.48 -1.04 -29.22
CA SER A 439 -67.24 -1.35 -30.64
C SER A 439 -65.81 -1.25 -31.23
N SER A 440 -65.07 -2.36 -31.07
CA SER A 440 -64.48 -3.14 -32.19
C SER A 440 -64.04 -2.43 -33.49
N SER A 441 -62.73 -2.46 -33.79
CA SER A 441 -62.14 -3.24 -34.91
C SER A 441 -60.60 -3.12 -34.98
N PRO A 442 -59.87 -4.12 -35.52
CA PRO A 442 -58.42 -4.02 -35.72
C PRO A 442 -58.09 -3.47 -37.11
N SER A 443 -57.33 -2.38 -37.21
CA SER A 443 -56.65 -1.97 -38.46
C SER A 443 -55.52 -0.97 -38.18
N GLY A 444 -54.29 -1.48 -38.15
CA GLY A 444 -53.05 -0.70 -38.17
C GLY A 444 -52.17 -1.15 -39.34
N THR A 445 -52.71 -1.12 -40.56
CA THR A 445 -52.02 -1.50 -41.80
C THR A 445 -52.49 -0.61 -42.94
N LEU A 446 -51.56 -0.11 -43.75
CA LEU A 446 -51.77 0.92 -44.79
C LEU A 446 -52.97 0.60 -45.72
N ARG A 447 -53.80 1.62 -45.98
CA ARG A 447 -54.87 1.58 -47.00
C ARG A 447 -54.32 2.07 -48.35
N ASN A 448 -54.81 1.49 -49.46
CA ASN A 448 -54.48 1.90 -50.83
C ASN A 448 -55.60 2.76 -51.43
N TYR A 449 -55.27 3.93 -51.98
CA TYR A 449 -56.23 4.89 -52.56
C TYR A 449 -56.27 4.84 -54.11
N PRO A 450 -57.41 5.21 -54.75
CA PRO A 450 -58.66 5.69 -54.14
C PRO A 450 -59.62 4.57 -53.70
N LEU A 451 -60.41 4.83 -52.65
CA LEU A 451 -61.40 3.90 -52.08
C LEU A 451 -62.83 4.44 -52.24
N THR A 452 -63.73 3.67 -52.87
CA THR A 452 -65.15 4.04 -52.97
C THR A 452 -65.91 3.72 -51.68
N CYS A 453 -66.60 4.71 -51.10
CA CYS A 453 -67.43 4.57 -49.91
C CYS A 453 -68.84 5.14 -50.14
N LYS A 454 -69.81 4.75 -49.30
CA LYS A 454 -71.17 5.29 -49.30
C LYS A 454 -71.37 6.17 -48.08
N VAL A 455 -71.95 7.35 -48.27
CA VAL A 455 -72.30 8.28 -47.18
C VAL A 455 -73.51 7.73 -46.41
N VAL A 456 -73.36 7.59 -45.08
CA VAL A 456 -74.43 7.13 -44.17
C VAL A 456 -75.14 8.24 -43.42
N TYR A 457 -74.56 9.45 -43.38
CA TYR A 457 -75.17 10.64 -42.81
C TYR A 457 -74.82 11.86 -43.68
N SER A 458 -75.80 12.74 -43.95
CA SER A 458 -75.51 13.98 -44.66
C SER A 458 -74.67 14.94 -43.81
N TYR A 459 -73.71 15.60 -44.44
CA TYR A 459 -72.88 16.62 -43.81
C TYR A 459 -72.80 17.85 -44.71
N LYS A 460 -72.91 19.04 -44.11
CA LYS A 460 -72.87 20.31 -44.83
C LYS A 460 -71.59 21.05 -44.46
N ALA A 461 -70.76 21.31 -45.47
CA ALA A 461 -69.49 22.01 -45.31
C ALA A 461 -69.67 23.33 -44.56
N SER A 462 -68.91 23.48 -43.50
CA SER A 462 -68.77 24.65 -42.65
C SER A 462 -67.55 25.50 -43.05
N GLN A 463 -66.51 24.86 -43.58
CA GLN A 463 -65.28 25.49 -44.08
C GLN A 463 -65.10 25.27 -45.60
N PRO A 464 -64.34 26.13 -46.32
CA PRO A 464 -64.27 26.11 -47.79
C PRO A 464 -63.47 24.92 -48.38
N ASP A 465 -62.75 24.20 -47.54
CA ASP A 465 -61.98 22.98 -47.80
C ASP A 465 -62.74 21.69 -47.45
N GLU A 466 -63.90 21.80 -46.80
CA GLU A 466 -64.80 20.68 -46.51
C GLU A 466 -65.76 20.40 -47.68
N LEU A 467 -66.14 19.14 -47.86
CA LEU A 467 -67.09 18.73 -48.90
C LEU A 467 -68.50 18.57 -48.31
N THR A 468 -69.50 19.21 -48.93
CA THR A 468 -70.91 18.93 -48.61
C THR A 468 -71.32 17.62 -49.26
N ILE A 469 -71.90 16.72 -48.48
CA ILE A 469 -72.25 15.35 -48.87
C ILE A 469 -73.68 15.01 -48.43
N GLU A 470 -74.43 14.30 -49.28
CA GLU A 470 -75.79 13.88 -48.96
C GLU A 470 -75.86 12.41 -48.53
N GLU A 471 -76.83 12.09 -47.68
CA GLU A 471 -77.04 10.72 -47.23
C GLU A 471 -77.33 9.81 -48.44
N HIS A 472 -76.70 8.63 -48.48
CA HIS A 472 -76.70 7.71 -49.63
C HIS A 472 -75.88 8.12 -50.87
N GLU A 473 -75.15 9.23 -50.84
CA GLU A 473 -74.15 9.56 -51.88
C GLU A 473 -73.00 8.53 -51.89
N VAL A 474 -72.28 8.44 -53.01
CA VAL A 474 -71.08 7.59 -53.15
C VAL A 474 -69.90 8.49 -53.52
N LEU A 475 -68.82 8.39 -52.76
CA LEU A 475 -67.62 9.20 -52.85
C LEU A 475 -66.39 8.33 -53.07
N GLU A 476 -65.33 8.91 -53.62
CA GLU A 476 -63.99 8.31 -53.69
C GLU A 476 -63.08 8.99 -52.66
N VAL A 477 -62.69 8.28 -51.59
CA VAL A 477 -61.63 8.73 -50.69
C VAL A 477 -60.30 8.63 -51.42
N ILE A 478 -59.51 9.70 -51.41
CA ILE A 478 -58.24 9.82 -52.17
C ILE A 478 -57.01 9.95 -51.27
N GLU A 479 -57.18 10.33 -50.01
CA GLU A 479 -56.12 10.64 -49.05
C GLU A 479 -56.70 10.50 -47.63
N ASP A 480 -55.93 9.94 -46.69
CA ASP A 480 -56.21 10.09 -45.26
C ASP A 480 -56.07 11.57 -44.87
N GLY A 481 -56.91 12.06 -43.94
CA GLY A 481 -56.90 13.48 -43.57
C GLY A 481 -55.78 13.84 -42.60
N ASP A 482 -55.40 15.11 -42.58
CA ASP A 482 -54.39 15.68 -41.66
C ASP A 482 -54.88 15.79 -40.20
N MET A 483 -56.11 15.36 -39.91
CA MET A 483 -56.73 15.34 -38.58
C MET A 483 -57.44 14.01 -38.33
N GLU A 484 -57.38 13.54 -37.09
CA GLU A 484 -58.07 12.34 -36.61
C GLU A 484 -59.59 12.40 -36.93
N ASP A 485 -60.17 11.28 -37.36
CA ASP A 485 -61.55 11.13 -37.86
C ASP A 485 -61.93 11.86 -39.17
N TRP A 486 -61.00 12.45 -39.93
CA TRP A 486 -61.30 13.07 -41.23
C TRP A 486 -60.58 12.41 -42.39
N VAL A 487 -61.23 12.35 -43.55
CA VAL A 487 -60.64 11.85 -44.81
C VAL A 487 -60.93 12.80 -45.96
N LYS A 488 -60.06 12.80 -46.97
CA LYS A 488 -60.21 13.65 -48.16
C LYS A 488 -60.91 12.87 -49.26
N ALA A 489 -62.07 13.35 -49.70
CA ALA A 489 -62.93 12.64 -50.63
C ALA A 489 -63.27 13.48 -51.86
N ARG A 490 -63.62 12.79 -52.96
CA ARG A 490 -64.11 13.37 -54.21
C ARG A 490 -65.56 12.92 -54.48
N ASN A 491 -66.45 13.86 -54.78
CA ASN A 491 -67.82 13.55 -55.20
C ASN A 491 -67.92 13.33 -56.72
N LYS A 492 -69.10 12.90 -57.18
CA LYS A 492 -69.40 12.65 -58.60
C LYS A 492 -69.37 13.91 -59.48
N ALA A 493 -69.41 15.10 -58.88
CA ALA A 493 -69.23 16.38 -59.58
C ALA A 493 -67.74 16.77 -59.73
N GLY A 494 -66.80 15.93 -59.24
CA GLY A 494 -65.36 16.17 -59.28
C GLY A 494 -64.85 17.12 -58.21
N GLN A 495 -65.70 17.58 -57.29
CA GLN A 495 -65.31 18.44 -56.17
C GLN A 495 -64.59 17.58 -55.13
N VAL A 496 -63.52 18.13 -54.55
CA VAL A 496 -62.68 17.48 -53.55
C VAL A 496 -62.70 18.32 -52.28
N GLY A 497 -62.82 17.66 -51.13
CA GLY A 497 -62.73 18.30 -49.81
C GLY A 497 -62.69 17.27 -48.69
N TYR A 498 -62.47 17.74 -47.48
CA TYR A 498 -62.45 16.91 -46.28
C TYR A 498 -63.89 16.55 -45.83
N VAL A 499 -64.07 15.33 -45.36
CA VAL A 499 -65.32 14.79 -44.80
C VAL A 499 -65.03 13.94 -43.56
N PRO A 500 -65.92 13.88 -42.56
CA PRO A 500 -65.70 13.01 -41.40
C PRO A 500 -65.80 11.52 -41.77
N GLU A 501 -64.81 10.70 -41.39
CA GLU A 501 -64.79 9.26 -41.71
C GLU A 501 -66.00 8.53 -41.13
N LYS A 502 -66.44 8.93 -39.93
CA LYS A 502 -67.62 8.40 -39.22
C LYS A 502 -68.94 8.58 -39.98
N TYR A 503 -68.98 9.44 -41.00
CA TYR A 503 -70.15 9.67 -41.85
C TYR A 503 -70.13 8.80 -43.12
N LEU A 504 -69.08 7.97 -43.29
CA LEU A 504 -68.86 7.09 -44.42
C LEU A 504 -68.97 5.62 -44.02
N GLN A 505 -69.48 4.80 -44.93
CA GLN A 505 -69.50 3.36 -44.85
C GLN A 505 -68.66 2.78 -46.00
N PHE A 506 -67.54 2.18 -45.63
CA PHE A 506 -66.71 1.40 -46.56
C PHE A 506 -67.35 0.02 -46.81
N PRO A 507 -67.24 -0.54 -48.03
CA PRO A 507 -67.67 -1.91 -48.30
C PRO A 507 -66.93 -2.91 -47.42
N THR A 508 -67.67 -3.75 -46.69
CA THR A 508 -67.08 -4.75 -45.78
C THR A 508 -66.26 -5.78 -46.57
N SER A 509 -65.16 -6.25 -45.98
CA SER A 509 -64.09 -7.04 -46.63
C SER A 509 -64.54 -8.32 -47.36
N ASN A 510 -65.70 -8.89 -47.01
CA ASN A 510 -66.27 -10.07 -47.69
C ASN A 510 -66.80 -9.78 -49.10
N SER A 511 -67.06 -8.52 -49.47
CA SER A 511 -67.55 -8.16 -50.82
C SER A 511 -66.40 -8.00 -51.83
N LEU A 512 -65.28 -7.41 -51.41
CA LEU A 512 -64.11 -7.13 -52.25
C LEU A 512 -63.44 -8.40 -52.79
N LEU A 513 -63.40 -9.48 -52.00
CA LEU A 513 -62.80 -10.76 -52.43
C LEU A 513 -63.53 -11.35 -53.65
N SER A 514 -64.87 -11.25 -53.69
CA SER A 514 -65.68 -11.75 -54.81
C SER A 514 -65.50 -10.94 -56.11
N MET A 515 -65.17 -9.65 -55.98
CA MET A 515 -64.97 -8.74 -57.10
C MET A 515 -63.56 -8.90 -57.70
N LEU A 516 -62.54 -9.05 -56.85
CA LEU A 516 -61.15 -9.30 -57.26
C LEU A 516 -61.00 -10.67 -57.95
N GLN A 517 -61.69 -11.71 -57.47
CA GLN A 517 -61.65 -13.03 -58.09
C GLN A 517 -62.37 -13.10 -59.45
N SER A 518 -63.24 -12.13 -59.76
CA SER A 518 -63.91 -11.99 -61.06
C SER A 518 -63.07 -11.21 -62.09
N LEU A 519 -62.12 -10.38 -61.64
CA LEU A 519 -61.22 -9.61 -62.51
C LEU A 519 -59.94 -10.38 -62.89
N ALA A 520 -59.49 -11.33 -62.06
CA ALA A 520 -58.31 -12.16 -62.34
C ALA A 520 -58.51 -13.21 -63.46
N ALA A 521 -59.73 -13.40 -63.96
CA ALA A 521 -60.06 -14.41 -64.97
C ALA A 521 -60.04 -13.89 -66.44
N LEU A 522 -59.76 -12.60 -66.66
CA LEU A 522 -59.86 -11.95 -67.98
C LEU A 522 -58.71 -10.95 -68.25
N ASP A 523 -57.45 -11.40 -68.22
CA ASP A 523 -56.59 -11.22 -69.41
C ASP A 523 -55.35 -12.12 -69.41
N SER A 524 -55.51 -13.31 -69.98
CA SER A 524 -54.39 -14.13 -70.45
C SER A 524 -54.15 -13.86 -71.93
N ARG A 525 -53.54 -12.71 -72.27
CA ARG A 525 -53.13 -12.47 -73.66
C ARG A 525 -51.92 -11.55 -73.87
N SER A 526 -50.94 -12.12 -74.58
CA SER A 526 -49.86 -11.48 -75.37
C SER A 526 -48.73 -10.71 -74.67
N HIS A 527 -47.55 -11.37 -74.64
CA HIS A 527 -46.24 -10.89 -75.16
C HIS A 527 -45.58 -9.61 -74.55
N THR A 528 -44.27 -9.41 -74.36
CA THR A 528 -42.96 -10.11 -74.52
C THR A 528 -41.89 -9.14 -73.94
N SER A 529 -40.64 -9.45 -73.55
CA SER A 529 -39.82 -10.68 -73.52
C SER A 529 -38.52 -10.42 -72.70
N ASN A 530 -37.93 -11.48 -72.13
CA ASN A 530 -36.48 -11.72 -71.89
C ASN A 530 -35.65 -10.70 -71.04
N ASN A 531 -34.63 -11.09 -70.25
CA ASN A 531 -34.01 -12.41 -70.04
C ASN A 531 -33.34 -12.49 -68.64
N SER A 532 -33.28 -13.70 -68.08
CA SER A 532 -32.41 -14.08 -66.96
C SER A 532 -31.54 -15.27 -67.38
N ALA A 533 -30.35 -15.41 -66.77
CA ALA A 533 -29.57 -16.63 -66.55
C ALA A 533 -28.43 -16.24 -65.59
N GLU A 534 -28.44 -16.60 -64.30
CA GLU A 534 -28.30 -17.95 -63.70
C GLU A 534 -26.99 -18.67 -64.05
N THR A 535 -26.21 -19.08 -63.04
CA THR A 535 -26.16 -20.48 -62.57
C THR A 535 -25.27 -20.68 -61.33
N GLU A 536 -25.43 -21.83 -60.68
CA GLU A 536 -24.91 -22.24 -59.36
C GLU A 536 -23.46 -22.82 -59.38
N LEU A 537 -22.87 -23.14 -58.20
CA LEU A 537 -22.57 -24.53 -57.75
C LEU A 537 -21.43 -24.68 -56.68
N VAL A 538 -21.76 -25.39 -55.59
CA VAL A 538 -20.98 -26.50 -54.93
C VAL A 538 -19.76 -26.26 -54.00
N SER A 539 -19.98 -26.66 -52.73
CA SER A 539 -19.14 -27.39 -51.73
C SER A 539 -17.61 -27.24 -51.55
N GLY A 540 -17.20 -27.14 -50.27
CA GLY A 540 -15.89 -27.55 -49.74
C GLY A 540 -15.82 -27.42 -48.20
N SER A 541 -15.29 -28.42 -47.48
CA SER A 541 -15.23 -28.48 -46.01
C SER A 541 -13.77 -28.59 -45.53
N LEU A 542 -13.45 -28.14 -44.30
CA LEU A 542 -12.55 -28.80 -43.31
C LEU A 542 -12.43 -27.99 -42.00
N ASN A 543 -12.09 -28.66 -40.89
CA ASN A 543 -12.12 -28.13 -39.50
C ASN A 543 -10.75 -27.62 -39.00
N GLY A 544 -10.76 -26.83 -37.93
CA GLY A 544 -9.58 -26.53 -37.10
C GLY A 544 -9.93 -25.65 -35.89
N ASP A 545 -10.00 -26.24 -34.70
CA ASP A 545 -10.38 -25.59 -33.43
C ASP A 545 -9.13 -25.32 -32.57
N SER A 546 -9.06 -24.19 -31.85
CA SER A 546 -7.94 -23.87 -30.97
C SER A 546 -8.33 -22.86 -29.87
N SER A 547 -8.30 -23.31 -28.62
CA SER A 547 -8.66 -22.53 -27.44
C SER A 547 -7.58 -21.52 -27.03
N VAL A 548 -7.94 -20.26 -26.84
CA VAL A 548 -7.03 -19.18 -26.39
C VAL A 548 -6.73 -19.30 -24.88
N CYS A 549 -5.46 -19.13 -24.51
CA CYS A 549 -4.97 -19.22 -23.13
C CYS A 549 -4.50 -17.83 -22.62
N PHE A 550 -4.75 -17.54 -21.34
CA PHE A 550 -4.28 -16.32 -20.68
C PHE A 550 -3.44 -16.65 -19.44
N VAL A 551 -2.46 -15.78 -19.16
CA VAL A 551 -1.60 -15.87 -17.98
C VAL A 551 -1.53 -14.52 -17.26
N LYS A 552 -1.18 -14.54 -15.97
CA LYS A 552 -0.96 -13.34 -15.14
C LYS A 552 0.51 -13.24 -14.75
N ALA A 553 1.12 -12.07 -14.95
CA ALA A 553 2.47 -11.79 -14.48
C ALA A 553 2.56 -11.76 -12.94
N LEU A 554 3.56 -12.43 -12.40
CA LEU A 554 3.90 -12.50 -10.97
C LEU A 554 4.96 -11.47 -10.55
N TYR A 555 5.67 -10.90 -11.53
CA TYR A 555 6.71 -9.87 -11.36
C TYR A 555 6.70 -8.93 -12.57
N ASP A 556 7.34 -7.77 -12.45
CA ASP A 556 7.62 -6.88 -13.57
C ASP A 556 8.78 -7.38 -14.42
N TYR A 557 8.68 -7.16 -15.74
CA TYR A 557 9.68 -7.53 -16.74
C TYR A 557 9.88 -6.39 -17.74
N GLU A 558 11.14 -5.98 -17.94
CA GLU A 558 11.56 -5.00 -18.93
C GLU A 558 12.38 -5.71 -20.01
N SER A 559 11.91 -5.62 -21.25
CA SER A 559 12.44 -6.31 -22.43
C SER A 559 13.87 -5.89 -22.74
N GLN A 560 14.79 -6.85 -22.88
CA GLN A 560 16.21 -6.59 -23.15
C GLN A 560 16.53 -6.47 -24.65
N THR A 561 15.63 -6.96 -25.50
CA THR A 561 15.71 -6.93 -26.96
C THR A 561 14.37 -6.45 -27.55
N ASP A 562 14.38 -5.95 -28.79
CA ASP A 562 13.17 -5.43 -29.44
C ASP A 562 12.10 -6.52 -29.70
N ASP A 563 12.49 -7.80 -29.65
CA ASP A 563 11.62 -8.97 -29.82
C ASP A 563 10.98 -9.45 -28.50
N GLU A 564 11.38 -8.89 -27.34
CA GLU A 564 10.87 -9.25 -26.02
C GLU A 564 9.70 -8.39 -25.53
N LEU A 565 8.80 -8.96 -24.74
CA LEU A 565 7.59 -8.30 -24.25
C LEU A 565 7.77 -7.71 -22.85
N SER A 566 7.80 -6.38 -22.71
CA SER A 566 7.76 -5.68 -21.42
C SER A 566 6.36 -5.68 -20.79
N PHE A 567 6.25 -5.98 -19.48
CA PHE A 567 5.01 -5.89 -18.70
C PHE A 567 5.24 -5.67 -17.19
N PRO A 568 4.32 -4.99 -16.47
CA PRO A 568 4.39 -4.87 -15.01
C PRO A 568 3.84 -6.12 -14.29
N GLU A 569 4.18 -6.27 -12.99
CA GLU A 569 3.56 -7.26 -12.10
C GLU A 569 2.02 -7.16 -12.15
N GLY A 570 1.35 -8.30 -12.25
CA GLY A 570 -0.10 -8.41 -12.33
C GLY A 570 -0.71 -8.25 -13.73
N ALA A 571 0.10 -7.96 -14.76
CA ALA A 571 -0.34 -7.90 -16.15
C ALA A 571 -1.01 -9.20 -16.62
N ILE A 572 -2.13 -9.10 -17.34
CA ILE A 572 -2.76 -10.26 -18.00
C ILE A 572 -2.25 -10.32 -19.44
N ILE A 573 -1.58 -11.41 -19.79
CA ILE A 573 -0.93 -11.61 -21.08
C ILE A 573 -1.69 -12.71 -21.82
N ARG A 574 -2.06 -12.46 -23.07
CA ARG A 574 -2.64 -13.49 -23.94
C ARG A 574 -1.52 -14.34 -24.50
N ILE A 575 -1.56 -15.65 -24.31
CA ILE A 575 -0.57 -16.54 -24.91
C ILE A 575 -0.94 -16.78 -26.38
N LEU A 576 -0.01 -16.47 -27.27
CA LEU A 576 -0.14 -16.70 -28.71
C LEU A 576 0.54 -18.01 -29.11
N ASN A 577 1.68 -18.35 -28.49
CA ASN A 577 2.35 -19.62 -28.72
C ASN A 577 3.06 -20.13 -27.44
N LYS A 578 2.74 -21.37 -27.05
CA LYS A 578 3.42 -22.13 -25.96
C LYS A 578 4.51 -23.09 -26.48
N GLU A 579 4.54 -23.36 -27.78
CA GLU A 579 5.22 -24.51 -28.37
C GLU A 579 6.19 -24.09 -29.49
N ASN A 580 7.14 -23.21 -29.16
CA ASN A 580 8.40 -23.19 -29.89
C ASN A 580 9.26 -24.34 -29.36
N GLN A 581 9.41 -25.38 -30.18
CA GLN A 581 10.27 -26.53 -29.91
C GLN A 581 11.75 -26.13 -30.06
N ASP A 582 12.30 -25.42 -29.08
CA ASP A 582 13.69 -25.46 -28.65
C ASP A 582 13.81 -24.84 -27.23
N ASP A 583 14.66 -25.42 -26.39
CA ASP A 583 14.60 -25.51 -24.91
C ASP A 583 14.93 -24.22 -24.11
N ASP A 584 14.44 -23.04 -24.53
CA ASP A 584 14.84 -21.73 -23.95
C ASP A 584 13.90 -21.17 -22.86
N GLY A 585 12.70 -21.73 -22.69
CA GLY A 585 11.79 -21.37 -21.56
C GLY A 585 11.03 -20.04 -21.69
N PHE A 586 11.03 -19.42 -22.86
CA PHE A 586 10.24 -18.22 -23.18
C PHE A 586 8.93 -18.60 -23.88
N TRP A 587 7.85 -17.85 -23.62
CA TRP A 587 6.57 -17.95 -24.31
C TRP A 587 6.31 -16.70 -25.15
N GLU A 588 5.60 -16.84 -26.27
CA GLU A 588 5.16 -15.71 -27.07
C GLU A 588 3.74 -15.32 -26.65
N GLY A 589 3.55 -14.04 -26.36
CA GLY A 589 2.24 -13.51 -26.00
C GLY A 589 2.08 -12.05 -26.30
N GLU A 590 0.90 -11.54 -25.95
CA GLU A 590 0.47 -10.20 -26.27
C GLU A 590 0.03 -9.44 -25.02
N PHE A 591 0.61 -8.26 -24.84
CA PHE A 591 0.26 -7.33 -23.77
C PHE A 591 0.21 -5.90 -24.32
N ASN A 592 -0.90 -5.19 -24.08
CA ASN A 592 -1.16 -3.83 -24.58
C ASN A 592 -0.89 -3.65 -26.09
N GLY A 593 -1.27 -4.65 -26.90
CA GLY A 593 -1.12 -4.62 -28.37
C GLY A 593 0.32 -4.74 -28.88
N ARG A 594 1.30 -5.01 -28.00
CA ARG A 594 2.62 -5.50 -28.39
C ARG A 594 2.67 -7.01 -28.23
N VAL A 595 3.23 -7.67 -29.24
CA VAL A 595 3.57 -9.10 -29.24
C VAL A 595 5.08 -9.21 -29.06
N GLY A 596 5.51 -10.17 -28.25
CA GLY A 596 6.92 -10.48 -28.04
C GLY A 596 7.08 -11.70 -27.15
N VAL A 597 8.32 -12.18 -27.03
CA VAL A 597 8.66 -13.31 -26.16
C VAL A 597 8.98 -12.86 -24.74
N PHE A 598 8.69 -13.69 -23.75
CA PHE A 598 9.02 -13.42 -22.34
C PHE A 598 9.23 -14.71 -21.53
N PRO A 599 9.98 -14.67 -20.41
CA PRO A 599 10.23 -15.87 -19.61
C PRO A 599 8.95 -16.43 -18.97
N SER A 600 8.63 -17.69 -19.27
CA SER A 600 7.43 -18.37 -18.75
C SER A 600 7.38 -18.47 -17.22
N VAL A 601 8.54 -18.44 -16.56
CA VAL A 601 8.67 -18.49 -15.08
C VAL A 601 8.14 -17.25 -14.36
N LEU A 602 7.84 -16.17 -15.09
CA LEU A 602 7.33 -14.91 -14.52
C LEU A 602 5.80 -14.82 -14.54
N VAL A 603 5.09 -15.87 -14.97
CA VAL A 603 3.63 -15.86 -15.17
C VAL A 603 2.91 -17.10 -14.62
N GLU A 604 1.62 -16.97 -14.31
CA GLU A 604 0.72 -18.03 -13.81
C GLU A 604 -0.52 -18.17 -14.73
N GLU A 605 -0.95 -19.38 -15.06
CA GLU A 605 -2.03 -19.65 -16.02
C GLU A 605 -3.44 -19.52 -15.43
N LEU A 606 -4.37 -18.89 -16.18
CA LEU A 606 -5.73 -18.60 -15.73
C LEU A 606 -6.75 -19.54 -16.43
N THR A 607 -7.23 -20.56 -15.70
CA THR A 607 -8.24 -21.51 -16.20
C THR A 607 -9.68 -21.04 -15.89
N ALA A 608 -10.59 -21.13 -16.86
CA ALA A 608 -12.01 -20.81 -16.69
C ALA A 608 -12.90 -22.06 -16.51
N SER A 609 -13.86 -22.02 -15.58
CA SER A 609 -14.98 -22.98 -15.44
C SER A 609 -16.08 -22.40 -14.53
N GLU A 610 -17.35 -22.52 -14.92
CA GLU A 610 -18.51 -21.92 -14.23
C GLU A 610 -19.50 -22.93 -13.61
N ASN A 611 -19.97 -22.57 -12.41
CA ASN A 611 -21.33 -22.61 -11.85
C ASN A 611 -22.16 -23.92 -11.66
N GLY A 612 -22.87 -23.99 -10.51
CA GLY A 612 -24.03 -24.87 -10.29
C GLY A 612 -24.32 -25.23 -8.80
N GLU A 613 -25.34 -24.62 -8.18
CA GLU A 613 -25.73 -24.78 -6.76
C GLU A 613 -26.62 -26.04 -6.50
N THR A 614 -26.80 -26.63 -5.29
CA THR A 614 -27.48 -26.02 -4.11
C THR A 614 -27.49 -26.91 -2.83
N GLN A 615 -27.68 -26.20 -1.69
CA GLN A 615 -28.42 -26.57 -0.45
C GLN A 615 -27.68 -27.09 0.81
N TRP A 616 -28.15 -26.54 1.94
CA TRP A 616 -27.60 -26.56 3.31
C TRP A 616 -28.09 -27.72 4.19
N THR A 617 -27.30 -28.08 5.21
CA THR A 617 -27.64 -27.83 6.64
C THR A 617 -26.42 -28.06 7.55
N GLY A 618 -26.22 -27.18 8.55
CA GLY A 618 -25.03 -27.18 9.43
C GLY A 618 -25.13 -28.12 10.66
N ASP A 619 -24.31 -27.98 11.70
CA ASP A 619 -23.42 -26.87 12.08
C ASP A 619 -22.39 -27.31 13.18
N ILE A 620 -21.48 -26.40 13.59
CA ILE A 620 -20.72 -26.35 14.87
C ILE A 620 -19.30 -27.00 14.94
N GLN A 621 -18.32 -26.21 14.48
CA GLN A 621 -17.22 -25.58 15.26
C GLN A 621 -15.75 -26.12 15.42
N ILE A 622 -14.85 -25.13 15.31
CA ILE A 622 -13.52 -24.87 15.94
C ILE A 622 -12.22 -25.18 15.14
N SER A 623 -11.36 -24.14 15.10
CA SER A 623 -10.02 -24.03 14.49
C SER A 623 -8.89 -24.36 15.52
N PRO A 624 -7.59 -24.56 15.16
CA PRO A 624 -6.69 -23.47 14.73
C PRO A 624 -5.55 -23.81 13.72
N LYS A 625 -4.79 -22.77 13.31
CA LYS A 625 -3.60 -22.71 12.41
C LYS A 625 -2.26 -23.19 13.06
N PRO A 626 -1.04 -23.01 12.47
CA PRO A 626 -0.45 -23.56 11.22
C PRO A 626 1.00 -24.14 11.45
N PRO A 627 1.77 -24.46 10.39
CA PRO A 627 3.15 -23.89 10.29
C PRO A 627 3.56 -23.39 8.87
N HIS A 628 4.80 -22.90 8.74
CA HIS A 628 5.27 -21.94 7.71
C HIS A 628 6.19 -22.51 6.60
N ASN A 629 6.26 -21.77 5.47
CA ASN A 629 7.21 -21.96 4.35
C ASN A 629 8.66 -21.53 4.66
N SER A 630 9.60 -22.01 3.84
CA SER A 630 11.01 -21.57 3.76
C SER A 630 11.32 -21.00 2.37
N LEU A 631 12.27 -20.06 2.26
CA LEU A 631 12.80 -19.51 0.99
C LEU A 631 14.36 -19.60 0.96
N PRO A 632 15.02 -19.56 -0.21
CA PRO A 632 16.49 -19.60 -0.34
C PRO A 632 17.18 -18.23 -0.23
N LEU A 633 18.52 -18.25 -0.20
CA LEU A 633 19.41 -17.16 0.21
C LEU A 633 20.24 -16.52 -0.92
N LEU A 634 20.71 -15.28 -0.69
CA LEU A 634 21.85 -14.63 -1.35
C LEU A 634 22.77 -13.94 -0.28
N PRO A 635 24.02 -13.56 -0.61
CA PRO A 635 25.19 -13.99 0.17
C PRO A 635 25.63 -13.11 1.35
N LEU A 636 26.37 -13.74 2.27
CA LEU A 636 26.89 -13.18 3.53
C LEU A 636 28.30 -12.58 3.41
N TYR A 637 28.56 -11.58 4.25
CA TYR A 637 29.89 -11.07 4.59
C TYR A 637 30.36 -11.72 5.91
N ASP A 638 31.62 -12.12 6.00
CA ASP A 638 32.16 -12.93 7.12
C ASP A 638 32.23 -12.21 8.47
N GLN A 639 31.84 -12.90 9.54
CA GLN A 639 32.33 -12.68 10.92
C GLN A 639 32.34 -13.99 11.76
N PRO A 640 33.19 -14.08 12.81
CA PRO A 640 33.84 -15.34 13.23
C PRO A 640 33.06 -16.19 14.27
N PRO A 641 33.46 -17.47 14.49
CA PRO A 641 32.63 -18.47 15.17
C PRO A 641 32.69 -18.45 16.70
N ILE A 642 31.59 -18.89 17.33
CA ILE A 642 31.51 -19.19 18.77
C ILE A 642 31.24 -20.69 18.99
N SER A 643 31.93 -21.25 19.98
CA SER A 643 31.98 -22.68 20.35
C SER A 643 30.65 -23.27 20.83
N PRO A 644 30.38 -24.58 20.62
CA PRO A 644 29.17 -25.25 21.08
C PRO A 644 29.29 -25.79 22.52
N TYR A 645 28.19 -25.81 23.28
CA TYR A 645 27.93 -26.79 24.35
C TYR A 645 26.42 -26.95 24.63
N HIS A 646 25.99 -28.18 24.89
CA HIS A 646 24.61 -28.57 25.20
C HIS A 646 24.23 -28.27 26.67
N SER A 647 22.92 -28.13 26.92
CA SER A 647 22.30 -28.19 28.25
C SER A 647 21.22 -29.28 28.30
N PRO A 648 21.08 -30.03 29.42
CA PRO A 648 19.91 -30.87 29.70
C PRO A 648 19.01 -30.32 30.82
N ASP A 649 17.90 -31.01 31.06
CA ASP A 649 16.66 -30.54 31.71
C ASP A 649 16.60 -30.41 33.26
N LYS A 650 15.50 -29.80 33.72
CA LYS A 650 15.13 -29.57 35.14
C LYS A 650 14.49 -30.78 35.84
N ARG A 651 14.83 -31.02 37.12
CA ARG A 651 13.93 -31.12 38.30
C ARG A 651 14.66 -31.68 39.54
N GLY A 652 14.20 -31.29 40.75
CA GLY A 652 14.45 -32.04 42.00
C GLY A 652 15.07 -31.23 43.14
N SER A 653 14.43 -31.20 44.30
CA SER A 653 14.87 -30.47 45.51
C SER A 653 15.61 -31.38 46.50
N GLN A 654 16.55 -30.84 47.30
CA GLN A 654 16.53 -30.80 48.79
C GLN A 654 17.89 -30.52 49.47
N TYR A 655 17.83 -29.69 50.52
CA TYR A 655 18.61 -29.62 51.78
C TYR A 655 20.16 -29.72 51.88
N PHE A 656 20.72 -28.63 52.43
CA PHE A 656 21.76 -28.51 53.48
C PHE A 656 23.24 -28.94 53.29
N SER A 657 24.11 -27.92 53.50
CA SER A 657 25.24 -27.88 54.48
C SER A 657 26.71 -28.06 54.06
N ARG A 658 27.48 -27.03 54.49
CA ARG A 658 28.88 -27.02 54.99
C ARG A 658 30.10 -27.26 54.07
N SER A 659 30.74 -26.13 53.75
CA SER A 659 32.13 -25.75 54.12
C SER A 659 33.38 -26.55 53.71
N GLN A 660 34.35 -25.75 53.23
CA GLN A 660 35.78 -25.70 53.57
C GLN A 660 36.85 -26.44 52.73
N SER A 661 37.86 -25.64 52.34
CA SER A 661 39.30 -25.98 52.26
C SER A 661 39.77 -26.87 51.09
N THR A 662 41.01 -26.82 50.57
CA THR A 662 42.18 -25.88 50.60
C THR A 662 43.23 -26.43 49.61
N ASN A 663 44.20 -25.60 49.18
CA ASN A 663 45.52 -26.01 48.64
C ASN A 663 45.54 -26.75 47.27
N GLU A 664 46.61 -26.73 46.47
CA GLU A 664 47.77 -25.81 46.38
C GLU A 664 48.44 -25.86 45.01
N ASN A 665 49.24 -24.82 44.73
CA ASN A 665 50.49 -24.78 43.93
C ASN A 665 50.91 -26.00 43.07
N SER A 666 51.27 -25.71 41.82
CA SER A 666 52.61 -26.06 41.29
C SER A 666 53.05 -25.14 40.15
N PHE A 667 54.33 -24.79 40.17
CA PHE A 667 55.01 -23.90 39.21
C PHE A 667 55.59 -24.67 38.02
N GLY A 668 55.82 -23.99 36.90
CA GLY A 668 56.60 -24.50 35.76
C GLY A 668 56.96 -23.40 34.75
N SER A 669 58.17 -22.85 34.87
CA SER A 669 58.75 -21.90 33.92
C SER A 669 59.38 -22.64 32.74
N ASP A 670 59.28 -22.11 31.52
CA ASP A 670 60.47 -21.60 30.80
C ASP A 670 60.16 -20.97 29.42
N SER A 671 61.00 -19.99 29.09
CA SER A 671 61.17 -19.23 27.84
C SER A 671 62.68 -19.34 27.48
N PRO A 672 63.25 -18.81 26.37
CA PRO A 672 62.78 -17.69 25.52
C PRO A 672 63.11 -17.76 24.01
N GLY A 673 62.75 -16.70 23.25
CA GLY A 673 63.21 -16.48 21.88
C GLY A 673 62.75 -15.13 21.28
N PHE A 674 63.67 -14.17 21.12
CA PHE A 674 63.41 -12.81 20.58
C PHE A 674 63.33 -12.77 19.05
N SER A 675 62.56 -11.82 18.49
CA SER A 675 63.07 -10.79 17.52
C SER A 675 61.98 -9.80 17.08
N GLN A 676 62.38 -8.56 16.73
CA GLN A 676 61.51 -7.45 16.27
C GLN A 676 62.10 -6.76 15.01
N PRO A 677 61.49 -5.72 14.39
CA PRO A 677 61.28 -5.58 12.94
C PRO A 677 62.38 -4.77 12.21
N PRO A 678 62.22 -4.45 10.91
CA PRO A 678 62.08 -3.01 10.56
C PRO A 678 61.35 -2.59 9.24
N ARG A 679 60.65 -1.44 9.34
CA ARG A 679 60.65 -0.25 8.43
C ARG A 679 59.96 -0.21 7.03
N LEU A 680 59.80 1.04 6.58
CA LEU A 680 58.98 1.62 5.49
C LEU A 680 59.81 2.20 4.32
N ALA A 681 59.09 2.60 3.25
CA ALA A 681 59.39 3.64 2.23
C ALA A 681 60.11 3.19 0.93
N PRO A 682 60.13 4.00 -0.15
CA PRO A 682 59.04 4.78 -0.80
C PRO A 682 59.02 4.64 -2.35
N GLU A 683 58.16 5.40 -3.06
CA GLU A 683 58.25 6.00 -4.43
C GLU A 683 56.78 6.19 -4.96
N THR A 684 56.25 7.31 -5.50
CA THR A 684 56.60 8.18 -6.66
C THR A 684 56.54 7.48 -8.05
N SER A 685 55.97 8.05 -9.13
CA SER A 685 55.03 9.18 -9.34
C SER A 685 54.55 9.24 -10.83
N TYR A 686 53.55 10.09 -11.11
CA TYR A 686 53.10 10.60 -12.44
C TYR A 686 52.20 9.78 -13.38
N GLY A 687 50.96 10.29 -13.53
CA GLY A 687 50.09 10.18 -14.71
C GLY A 687 48.99 11.25 -14.61
N LYS A 688 49.00 12.27 -15.49
CA LYS A 688 48.27 13.55 -15.25
C LYS A 688 47.59 14.07 -16.52
N LEU A 689 46.26 13.97 -16.61
CA LEU A 689 45.43 14.74 -17.55
C LEU A 689 44.16 15.27 -16.84
N ARG A 690 43.53 16.30 -17.42
CA ARG A 690 42.60 17.24 -16.75
C ARG A 690 41.10 16.96 -17.03
N PRO A 691 40.18 17.47 -16.19
CA PRO A 691 38.74 17.28 -16.32
C PRO A 691 38.07 18.23 -17.33
N VAL A 692 36.86 17.85 -17.76
CA VAL A 692 36.00 18.60 -18.70
C VAL A 692 34.76 19.16 -17.98
N ARG A 693 34.43 20.42 -18.30
CA ARG A 693 33.20 21.20 -17.97
C ARG A 693 32.14 20.96 -19.07
N ALA A 694 30.83 21.18 -18.97
CA ALA A 694 29.87 21.60 -17.92
C ALA A 694 28.47 21.03 -18.35
N ALA A 695 27.31 21.29 -17.71
CA ALA A 695 26.55 22.56 -17.73
C ALA A 695 25.28 22.51 -16.82
N PRO A 696 24.67 23.66 -16.45
CA PRO A 696 23.54 23.78 -15.49
C PRO A 696 22.13 23.89 -16.15
N PRO A 697 21.02 23.83 -15.37
CA PRO A 697 19.65 23.87 -15.91
C PRO A 697 19.11 25.29 -16.24
N PRO A 698 18.11 25.41 -17.15
CA PRO A 698 17.44 26.67 -17.52
C PRO A 698 15.98 26.72 -16.96
N PRO A 699 15.08 27.69 -17.29
CA PRO A 699 14.83 28.80 -16.35
C PRO A 699 13.34 29.09 -16.05
N THR A 700 13.08 29.82 -14.96
CA THR A 700 11.76 30.42 -14.65
C THR A 700 11.64 31.87 -15.15
N HIS A 701 10.52 32.23 -15.77
CA HIS A 701 10.24 33.59 -16.23
C HIS A 701 9.80 34.54 -15.11
N HIS A 702 10.31 35.78 -15.12
CA HIS A 702 9.81 36.90 -14.31
C HIS A 702 8.83 37.79 -15.10
N ARG A 703 7.92 38.48 -14.38
CA ARG A 703 7.34 39.75 -14.84
C ARG A 703 7.28 40.78 -13.69
N ARG A 704 7.69 42.01 -14.04
CA ARG A 704 7.79 43.30 -13.31
C ARG A 704 6.69 43.59 -12.27
N THR A 705 6.93 44.37 -11.20
CA THR A 705 6.90 45.87 -11.18
C THR A 705 7.64 46.45 -9.94
N THR A 706 8.69 47.29 -10.08
CA THR A 706 8.78 48.78 -10.12
C THR A 706 8.65 49.59 -8.80
N GLU A 707 9.76 50.26 -8.45
CA GLU A 707 9.91 51.63 -7.91
C GLU A 707 9.49 52.07 -6.48
N LYS A 708 10.51 52.57 -5.73
CA LYS A 708 10.72 53.96 -5.21
C LYS A 708 10.77 54.25 -3.69
N MET A 709 11.71 55.18 -3.38
CA MET A 709 11.87 56.07 -2.20
C MET A 709 12.24 55.41 -0.86
N GLU A 710 13.40 55.75 -0.25
CA GLU A 710 13.68 56.93 0.62
C GLU A 710 12.90 56.79 1.97
N ASP A 711 13.49 56.87 3.17
CA ASP A 711 14.57 57.76 3.62
C ASP A 711 15.28 57.33 4.95
N VAL A 712 16.55 57.76 5.10
CA VAL A 712 17.22 58.41 6.25
C VAL A 712 16.95 58.03 7.74
N GLU A 713 18.05 57.70 8.46
CA GLU A 713 18.36 57.84 9.92
C GLU A 713 17.39 57.19 10.96
N ILE A 714 17.74 56.85 12.22
CA ILE A 714 18.59 57.51 13.24
C ILE A 714 19.33 56.47 14.13
N THR A 715 20.48 56.90 14.66
CA THR A 715 21.45 56.21 15.55
C THR A 715 20.98 56.04 17.02
N LEU A 716 21.76 55.26 17.80
CA LEU A 716 21.78 55.12 19.29
C LEU A 716 20.79 54.07 19.85
N VAL A 717 21.16 53.22 20.82
CA VAL A 717 22.33 53.17 21.72
C VAL A 717 23.02 51.80 21.66
#